data_AF-A0A7V7DSN0-F1
#
_entry.id   AF-A0A7V7DSN0-F1
#
_cell.length_a   1.000
_cell.length_b   1.000
_cell.length_c   1.000
_cell.angle_alpha   90.00
_cell.angle_beta   90.00
_cell.angle_gamma   90.00
#
_symmetry.space_group_name_H-M   'P 1'
#
loop_
_entity.id
_entity.type
_entity.pdbx_description
1 polymer ?
#
loop_
_entity_poly.entity_id
_entity_poly.type
_entity_poly.pdbx_seq_one_letter_code
_entity_poly.pdbx_strand_id
1 'polypeptide(L)'
;MKKSTFLIFYLPFLLIVSILPGCAHQPDGTAYTRDGKEYGQVRGTFRHKWWNYYERGVSYSDGRFFEEAATDLNLAIEKRENDQRMARTYGMHFVDYFPHRELGIVHYQTGNLEAAKKELTLSLNQYPTAKARFYLDRVRKGMMEKEGGKVPAPNLTIDLPEGEIWTRKDPVVISGNARDEKYISAVTVKGFPLFMEGAKKDVSFSRPLELDQGSHQIEVQAVNLLGKTSTRIVVIHVDRQGPLITVEDLNGHPASPEKRPTLRGSIYDEAGVSEVMINGEVIPIQKGPEVLFARTLPPGSETVEVVAVDSLGNRTSALVDVGISSMRPGLLKLAFAGSRMDGLLVAGLFGSRDTQAPQISLKGWADSDAETVFMDRVFLDGHAADDGAVESLTLNGKPILRRKGKRIFFNQVVRLKEGENTIVIEAKDEAGNTATRELVVTRQVPKALQLEERLSMTVLPFEQKGEISVASLSFQDNLTDGLVNRNRFRMVERSKLDTILQEQKLSRSKLIDKQTALKLGKLVAAQTIVAGNIVESGMGIEIVARVIDTETSEILASEDVYDEVKDIQGLRTLADGMAIRIHRKFPLLGGTVIKQKGKWIFTDIGDEKIALQGRLIVYHEEQIKHPVTGKVLGSDNEILGRARVVQVMPGMSKAEMLDGNAESVKPLDKVVSE
;
A
#
# COMPACT_ATOMS: atom_id res chain seq x y z
N MET A 1 -84.51 74.77 10.81
CA MET A 1 -84.78 73.33 11.05
C MET A 1 -84.19 72.53 9.89
N LYS A 2 -83.26 71.59 10.17
CA LYS A 2 -82.87 70.34 9.45
C LYS A 2 -82.71 70.39 7.90
N LYS A 3 -81.76 69.76 7.20
CA LYS A 3 -80.58 68.89 7.37
C LYS A 3 -79.94 68.83 5.95
N SER A 4 -78.64 69.10 5.76
CA SER A 4 -77.55 68.15 5.42
C SER A 4 -77.80 67.13 4.28
N THR A 5 -76.98 67.18 3.21
CA THR A 5 -76.05 66.12 2.68
C THR A 5 -75.50 66.53 1.28
N PHE A 6 -74.43 65.97 0.68
CA PHE A 6 -72.98 65.79 0.94
C PHE A 6 -72.43 65.01 -0.30
N LEU A 7 -71.25 65.37 -0.85
CA LEU A 7 -70.22 64.55 -1.59
C LEU A 7 -69.54 65.40 -2.71
N ILE A 8 -68.26 65.84 -2.66
CA ILE A 8 -66.91 65.17 -2.64
C ILE A 8 -66.30 65.06 -4.06
N PHE A 9 -65.35 65.96 -4.44
CA PHE A 9 -63.85 65.84 -4.59
C PHE A 9 -63.38 65.15 -5.90
N TYR A 10 -62.25 65.42 -6.59
CA TYR A 10 -61.18 66.45 -6.63
C TYR A 10 -60.34 66.24 -7.93
N LEU A 11 -59.48 67.21 -8.26
CA LEU A 11 -58.49 67.34 -9.36
C LEU A 11 -57.45 66.18 -9.51
N PRO A 12 -56.65 66.10 -10.60
CA PRO A 12 -55.29 66.69 -10.54
C PRO A 12 -54.67 67.24 -11.84
N PHE A 13 -53.57 67.97 -11.63
CA PHE A 13 -52.70 68.78 -12.50
C PHE A 13 -51.52 67.95 -13.06
N LEU A 14 -51.05 68.28 -14.26
CA LEU A 14 -50.06 67.53 -15.05
C LEU A 14 -48.70 68.26 -15.04
N LEU A 15 -47.64 67.62 -14.56
CA LEU A 15 -46.25 68.14 -14.60
C LEU A 15 -45.32 67.03 -15.10
N ILE A 16 -44.71 67.27 -16.27
CA ILE A 16 -43.82 66.34 -16.98
C ILE A 16 -42.40 66.50 -16.43
N VAL A 17 -41.86 65.42 -15.85
CA VAL A 17 -40.45 65.28 -15.46
C VAL A 17 -39.78 64.31 -16.45
N SER A 18 -38.88 64.84 -17.26
CA SER A 18 -38.00 64.08 -18.15
C SER A 18 -36.83 63.48 -17.35
N ILE A 19 -36.87 62.16 -17.14
CA ILE A 19 -35.81 61.36 -16.52
C ILE A 19 -34.88 60.85 -17.63
N LEU A 20 -33.64 61.34 -17.65
CA LEU A 20 -32.54 60.71 -18.37
C LEU A 20 -32.11 59.44 -17.61
N PRO A 21 -31.87 58.30 -18.28
CA PRO A 21 -31.27 57.14 -17.62
C PRO A 21 -29.79 57.44 -17.37
N GLY A 22 -29.44 57.71 -16.12
CA GLY A 22 -28.05 57.71 -15.68
C GLY A 22 -27.47 56.32 -15.82
N CYS A 23 -26.49 56.15 -16.71
CA CYS A 23 -25.56 55.03 -16.67
C CYS A 23 -24.96 54.95 -15.26
N ALA A 24 -25.10 53.80 -14.60
CA ALA A 24 -24.44 53.54 -13.34
C ALA A 24 -22.92 53.62 -13.55
N HIS A 25 -22.34 54.67 -12.98
CA HIS A 25 -20.90 54.98 -13.00
C HIS A 25 -20.15 53.91 -12.18
N GLN A 26 -19.27 53.12 -12.81
CA GLN A 26 -18.25 52.32 -12.11
C GLN A 26 -17.14 53.28 -11.63
N PRO A 27 -16.82 53.37 -10.33
CA PRO A 27 -15.60 54.04 -9.90
C PRO A 27 -14.39 53.09 -9.96
N ASP A 28 -13.42 53.47 -10.78
CA ASP A 28 -11.97 53.23 -10.79
C ASP A 28 -11.44 51.95 -10.10
N GLY A 29 -11.49 50.83 -10.82
CA GLY A 29 -10.33 49.95 -10.89
C GLY A 29 -9.74 50.12 -12.27
N THR A 30 -8.45 50.48 -12.38
CA THR A 30 -7.75 50.50 -13.66
C THR A 30 -7.69 49.08 -14.20
N ALA A 31 -8.49 48.78 -15.22
CA ALA A 31 -8.34 47.54 -15.96
C ALA A 31 -6.99 47.60 -16.68
N TYR A 32 -6.10 46.66 -16.37
CA TYR A 32 -4.79 46.58 -17.03
C TYR A 32 -4.82 45.50 -18.09
N THR A 33 -4.17 45.73 -19.22
CA THR A 33 -4.01 44.72 -20.27
C THR A 33 -2.59 44.17 -20.25
N ARG A 34 -2.47 42.85 -20.25
CA ARG A 34 -1.20 42.15 -20.46
C ARG A 34 -1.44 40.93 -21.33
N ASP A 35 -0.61 40.75 -22.35
CA ASP A 35 -0.69 39.63 -23.30
C ASP A 35 -2.09 39.48 -23.96
N GLY A 36 -2.78 40.60 -24.19
CA GLY A 36 -4.11 40.64 -24.80
C GLY A 36 -5.27 40.29 -23.86
N LYS A 37 -5.00 40.05 -22.57
CA LYS A 37 -6.01 39.77 -21.53
C LYS A 37 -6.12 40.96 -20.57
N GLU A 38 -7.37 41.30 -20.20
CA GLU A 38 -7.66 42.34 -19.21
C GLU A 38 -7.69 41.77 -17.79
N TYR A 39 -7.09 42.51 -16.87
CA TYR A 39 -6.96 42.20 -15.44
C TYR A 39 -7.53 43.33 -14.59
N GLY A 40 -8.04 43.01 -13.40
CA GLY A 40 -8.73 43.99 -12.54
C GLY A 40 -10.24 44.07 -12.76
N GLN A 41 -10.82 43.14 -13.50
CA GLN A 41 -12.27 43.03 -13.68
C GLN A 41 -12.89 42.04 -12.69
N VAL A 42 -14.09 42.37 -12.21
CA VAL A 42 -14.90 41.48 -11.37
C VAL A 42 -16.12 40.99 -12.15
N ARG A 43 -16.62 39.80 -11.81
CA ARG A 43 -17.88 39.32 -12.35
C ARG A 43 -19.04 40.11 -11.76
N GLY A 44 -19.81 40.75 -12.65
CA GLY A 44 -20.99 41.53 -12.28
C GLY A 44 -20.62 42.92 -11.72
N THR A 45 -21.51 43.49 -10.90
CA THR A 45 -21.35 44.86 -10.39
C THR A 45 -20.39 44.89 -9.20
N PHE A 46 -19.42 45.81 -9.22
CA PHE A 46 -18.55 46.07 -8.07
C PHE A 46 -19.34 46.79 -6.96
N ARG A 47 -19.61 46.12 -5.83
CA ARG A 47 -20.43 46.63 -4.72
C ARG A 47 -19.65 46.88 -3.44
N HIS A 48 -18.33 47.03 -3.54
CA HIS A 48 -17.41 47.23 -2.41
C HIS A 48 -17.53 46.14 -1.32
N LYS A 49 -17.92 44.92 -1.71
CA LYS A 49 -17.99 43.76 -0.81
C LYS A 49 -16.63 43.06 -0.78
N TRP A 50 -16.33 42.36 0.31
CA TRP A 50 -15.03 41.68 0.50
C TRP A 50 -14.67 40.77 -0.69
N TRP A 51 -15.66 40.07 -1.26
CA TRP A 51 -15.44 39.17 -2.41
C TRP A 51 -15.16 39.92 -3.72
N ASN A 52 -15.64 41.17 -3.88
CA ASN A 52 -15.31 41.98 -5.05
C ASN A 52 -13.84 42.41 -5.00
N TYR A 53 -13.36 42.88 -3.84
CA TYR A 53 -11.96 43.22 -3.64
C TYR A 53 -11.06 42.00 -3.81
N TYR A 54 -11.45 40.86 -3.24
CA TYR A 54 -10.71 39.62 -3.39
C TYR A 54 -10.60 39.15 -4.84
N GLU A 55 -11.73 39.08 -5.56
CA GLU A 55 -11.75 38.66 -6.97
C GLU A 55 -10.86 39.56 -7.83
N ARG A 56 -10.93 40.87 -7.60
CA ARG A 56 -10.12 41.85 -8.32
C ARG A 56 -8.64 41.77 -7.95
N GLY A 57 -8.31 41.61 -6.67
CA GLY A 57 -6.94 41.42 -6.20
C GLY A 57 -6.29 40.15 -6.75
N VAL A 58 -7.02 39.04 -6.79
CA VAL A 58 -6.57 37.79 -7.44
C VAL A 58 -6.38 37.99 -8.95
N SER A 59 -7.27 38.73 -9.61
CA SER A 59 -7.12 39.10 -11.03
C SER A 59 -5.86 39.92 -11.26
N TYR A 60 -5.58 40.95 -10.46
CA TYR A 60 -4.34 41.72 -10.57
C TYR A 60 -3.09 40.85 -10.36
N SER A 61 -3.12 39.94 -9.37
CA SER A 61 -2.04 38.99 -9.12
C SER A 61 -1.78 38.08 -10.33
N ASP A 62 -2.84 37.59 -10.97
CA ASP A 62 -2.76 36.79 -12.21
C ASP A 62 -2.08 37.56 -13.35
N GLY A 63 -2.30 38.88 -13.44
CA GLY A 63 -1.66 39.79 -14.39
C GLY A 63 -0.26 40.28 -13.97
N ARG A 64 0.20 39.90 -12.77
CA ARG A 64 1.42 40.37 -12.10
C ARG A 64 1.42 41.88 -11.80
N PHE A 65 0.25 42.46 -11.57
CA PHE A 65 0.07 43.83 -11.05
C PHE A 65 0.06 43.78 -9.52
N PHE A 66 1.25 43.55 -8.94
CA PHE A 66 1.39 43.13 -7.54
C PHE A 66 1.03 44.22 -6.52
N GLU A 67 1.27 45.49 -6.82
CA GLU A 67 0.93 46.61 -5.92
C GLU A 67 -0.60 46.78 -5.81
N GLU A 68 -1.29 46.73 -6.93
CA GLU A 68 -2.76 46.78 -6.99
C GLU A 68 -3.39 45.53 -6.36
N ALA A 69 -2.79 44.36 -6.61
CA ALA A 69 -3.20 43.12 -5.97
C ALA A 69 -3.10 43.22 -4.45
N ALA A 70 -1.95 43.68 -3.91
CA ALA A 70 -1.75 43.84 -2.47
C ALA A 70 -2.78 44.81 -1.86
N THR A 71 -3.06 45.93 -2.54
CA THR A 71 -4.04 46.92 -2.08
C THR A 71 -5.44 46.31 -1.93
N ASP A 72 -5.91 45.63 -2.98
CA ASP A 72 -7.24 45.02 -2.97
C ASP A 72 -7.35 43.84 -2.00
N LEU A 73 -6.29 43.03 -1.87
CA LEU A 73 -6.26 41.92 -0.91
C LEU A 73 -6.31 42.43 0.53
N ASN A 74 -5.59 43.51 0.86
CA ASN A 74 -5.69 44.14 2.17
C ASN A 74 -7.10 44.67 2.45
N LEU A 75 -7.74 45.34 1.48
CA LEU A 75 -9.13 45.78 1.61
C LEU A 75 -10.13 44.62 1.79
N ALA A 76 -9.84 43.46 1.19
CA ALA A 76 -10.62 42.25 1.42
C ALA A 76 -10.44 41.74 2.86
N ILE A 77 -9.19 41.66 3.35
CA ILE A 77 -8.83 41.24 4.72
C ILE A 77 -9.51 42.14 5.77
N GLU A 78 -9.45 43.46 5.60
CA GLU A 78 -10.10 44.42 6.50
C GLU A 78 -11.60 44.16 6.66
N LYS A 79 -12.26 43.70 5.59
CA LYS A 79 -13.70 43.39 5.60
C LYS A 79 -14.00 41.96 6.05
N ARG A 80 -13.08 41.03 5.81
CA ARG A 80 -13.16 39.63 6.20
C ARG A 80 -11.75 39.04 6.27
N GLU A 81 -11.27 38.80 7.48
CA GLU A 81 -9.89 38.36 7.71
C GLU A 81 -9.66 36.90 7.33
N ASN A 82 -10.50 35.99 7.83
CA ASN A 82 -10.18 34.56 7.83
C ASN A 82 -10.19 33.90 6.44
N ASP A 83 -9.10 33.23 6.11
CA ASP A 83 -8.95 32.23 5.05
C ASP A 83 -9.92 31.06 5.27
N GLN A 84 -10.67 30.69 4.24
CA GLN A 84 -11.62 29.58 4.29
C GLN A 84 -12.02 29.11 2.88
N ARG A 85 -12.22 27.80 2.76
CA ARG A 85 -12.87 27.19 1.58
C ARG A 85 -14.38 27.42 1.63
N MET A 86 -15.04 27.53 0.47
CA MET A 86 -16.50 27.70 0.38
C MET A 86 -17.04 28.90 1.21
N ALA A 87 -16.40 30.05 1.06
CA ALA A 87 -16.88 31.30 1.63
C ALA A 87 -18.19 31.75 0.96
N ARG A 88 -19.26 31.85 1.75
CA ARG A 88 -20.55 32.33 1.26
C ARG A 88 -20.48 33.81 0.89
N THR A 89 -20.81 34.15 -0.36
CA THR A 89 -20.84 35.54 -0.87
C THR A 89 -22.25 36.12 -0.79
N TYR A 90 -23.12 35.81 -1.76
CA TYR A 90 -24.54 36.17 -1.78
C TYR A 90 -25.40 34.97 -2.20
N GLY A 91 -26.58 34.84 -1.60
CA GLY A 91 -27.50 33.73 -1.88
C GLY A 91 -26.86 32.37 -1.63
N MET A 92 -26.78 31.56 -2.69
CA MET A 92 -26.18 30.20 -2.72
C MET A 92 -24.83 30.18 -3.45
N HIS A 93 -24.17 31.33 -3.61
CA HIS A 93 -22.86 31.42 -4.24
C HIS A 93 -21.73 31.32 -3.21
N PHE A 94 -20.75 30.47 -3.50
CA PHE A 94 -19.60 30.21 -2.66
C PHE A 94 -18.32 30.40 -3.46
N VAL A 95 -17.29 30.96 -2.82
CA VAL A 95 -15.96 31.14 -3.41
C VAL A 95 -14.91 30.63 -2.45
N ASP A 96 -13.79 30.14 -2.97
CA ASP A 96 -12.64 29.81 -2.15
C ASP A 96 -11.89 31.10 -1.84
N TYR A 97 -11.84 31.47 -0.56
CA TYR A 97 -11.39 32.77 -0.08
C TYR A 97 -10.13 32.63 0.75
N PHE A 98 -8.99 32.96 0.17
CA PHE A 98 -7.67 32.83 0.81
C PHE A 98 -6.87 34.13 0.69
N PRO A 99 -7.37 35.27 1.21
CA PRO A 99 -6.70 36.54 1.01
C PRO A 99 -5.28 36.60 1.60
N HIS A 100 -5.01 35.97 2.75
CA HIS A 100 -3.67 35.94 3.35
C HIS A 100 -2.71 35.08 2.51
N ARG A 101 -3.20 33.95 1.97
CA ARG A 101 -2.44 33.13 1.02
C ARG A 101 -2.00 33.96 -0.18
N GLU A 102 -2.95 34.61 -0.84
CA GLU A 102 -2.67 35.35 -2.07
C GLU A 102 -1.81 36.59 -1.79
N LEU A 103 -2.01 37.28 -0.66
CA LEU A 103 -1.18 38.42 -0.26
C LEU A 103 0.27 37.98 0.03
N GLY A 104 0.45 36.83 0.69
CA GLY A 104 1.77 36.26 0.92
C GLY A 104 2.50 35.89 -0.36
N ILE A 105 1.78 35.39 -1.37
CA ILE A 105 2.32 35.13 -2.71
C ILE A 105 2.73 36.43 -3.40
N VAL A 106 1.89 37.47 -3.32
CA VAL A 106 2.21 38.81 -3.86
C VAL A 106 3.49 39.35 -3.23
N HIS A 107 3.64 39.26 -1.90
CA HIS A 107 4.87 39.65 -1.21
C HIS A 107 6.10 38.84 -1.62
N TYR A 108 5.94 37.54 -1.87
CA TYR A 108 7.03 36.70 -2.38
C TYR A 108 7.49 37.19 -3.76
N GLN A 109 6.55 37.49 -4.67
CA GLN A 109 6.84 37.96 -6.01
C GLN A 109 7.50 39.35 -6.03
N THR A 110 7.18 40.22 -5.07
CA THR A 110 7.85 41.53 -4.90
C THR A 110 9.16 41.46 -4.10
N GLY A 111 9.57 40.27 -3.66
CA GLY A 111 10.83 40.03 -2.94
C GLY A 111 10.79 40.36 -1.44
N ASN A 112 9.61 40.70 -0.90
CA ASN A 112 9.43 40.93 0.54
C ASN A 112 9.21 39.60 1.28
N LEU A 113 10.29 38.84 1.45
CA LEU A 113 10.26 37.47 1.99
C LEU A 113 9.75 37.39 3.43
N GLU A 114 10.01 38.40 4.27
CA GLU A 114 9.53 38.41 5.67
C GLU A 114 8.01 38.59 5.74
N ALA A 115 7.46 39.53 4.97
CA ALA A 115 6.01 39.72 4.87
C ALA A 115 5.35 38.47 4.26
N ALA A 116 5.94 37.91 3.20
CA ALA A 116 5.46 36.67 2.57
C ALA A 116 5.40 35.51 3.57
N LYS A 117 6.47 35.29 4.35
CA LYS A 117 6.52 34.23 5.37
C LYS A 117 5.44 34.42 6.43
N LYS A 118 5.24 35.65 6.90
CA LYS A 118 4.23 35.98 7.91
C LYS A 118 2.82 35.64 7.41
N GLU A 119 2.45 36.16 6.24
CA GLU A 119 1.11 35.97 5.65
C GLU A 119 0.84 34.51 5.28
N LEU A 120 1.80 33.80 4.68
CA LEU A 120 1.66 32.38 4.35
C LEU A 120 1.57 31.49 5.60
N THR A 121 2.31 31.84 6.67
CA THR A 121 2.20 31.11 7.95
C THR A 121 0.82 31.34 8.58
N LEU A 122 0.30 32.57 8.54
CA LEU A 122 -1.04 32.89 9.03
C LEU A 122 -2.11 32.13 8.23
N SER A 123 -2.02 32.15 6.90
CA SER A 123 -2.90 31.40 6.01
C SER A 123 -2.93 29.91 6.35
N LEU A 124 -1.76 29.27 6.52
CA LEU A 124 -1.68 27.85 6.89
C LEU A 124 -2.28 27.54 8.27
N ASN A 125 -2.18 28.47 9.21
CA ASN A 125 -2.78 28.33 10.54
C ASN A 125 -4.31 28.49 10.50
N GLN A 126 -4.84 29.34 9.63
CA GLN A 126 -6.27 29.53 9.45
C GLN A 126 -6.90 28.40 8.62
N TYR A 127 -6.34 28.10 7.46
CA TYR A 127 -6.77 27.01 6.58
C TYR A 127 -5.61 26.47 5.72
N PRO A 128 -5.11 25.26 5.99
CA PRO A 128 -4.01 24.69 5.21
C PRO A 128 -4.39 24.42 3.75
N THR A 129 -3.57 24.89 2.81
CA THR A 129 -3.69 24.59 1.37
C THR A 129 -2.34 24.17 0.79
N ALA A 130 -2.35 23.34 -0.26
CA ALA A 130 -1.14 22.91 -0.96
C ALA A 130 -0.37 24.11 -1.53
N LYS A 131 -1.09 25.08 -2.12
CA LYS A 131 -0.50 26.32 -2.67
C LYS A 131 0.23 27.14 -1.60
N ALA A 132 -0.36 27.33 -0.42
CA ALA A 132 0.29 28.05 0.67
C ALA A 132 1.56 27.34 1.17
N ARG A 133 1.56 26.01 1.28
CA ARG A 133 2.74 25.23 1.68
C ARG A 133 3.86 25.34 0.66
N PHE A 134 3.52 25.23 -0.62
CA PHE A 134 4.46 25.37 -1.72
C PHE A 134 5.19 26.72 -1.67
N TYR A 135 4.45 27.83 -1.59
CA TYR A 135 5.07 29.16 -1.54
C TYR A 135 5.82 29.42 -0.23
N LEU A 136 5.37 28.86 0.90
CA LEU A 136 6.11 29.00 2.15
C LEU A 136 7.49 28.33 2.07
N ASP A 137 7.58 27.17 1.42
CA ASP A 137 8.85 26.48 1.19
C ASP A 137 9.76 27.25 0.21
N ARG A 138 9.19 27.88 -0.83
CA ARG A 138 9.91 28.82 -1.71
C ARG A 138 10.45 30.03 -0.95
N VAL A 139 9.63 30.65 -0.11
CA VAL A 139 10.04 31.79 0.74
C VAL A 139 11.16 31.38 1.67
N ARG A 140 11.02 30.26 2.39
CA ARG A 140 12.07 29.72 3.27
C ARG A 140 13.36 29.51 2.50
N LYS A 141 13.29 28.88 1.33
CA LYS A 141 14.45 28.65 0.46
C LYS A 141 15.13 29.97 0.07
N GLY A 142 14.37 30.95 -0.43
CA GLY A 142 14.92 32.25 -0.84
C GLY A 142 15.55 33.03 0.32
N MET A 143 14.97 32.94 1.53
CA MET A 143 15.56 33.55 2.73
C MET A 143 16.91 32.91 3.07
N MET A 144 16.99 31.57 3.04
CA MET A 144 18.22 30.85 3.34
C MET A 144 19.30 31.05 2.27
N GLU A 145 18.91 31.20 1.00
CA GLU A 145 19.83 31.54 -0.10
C GLU A 145 20.41 32.95 0.06
N LYS A 146 19.59 33.91 0.53
CA LYS A 146 20.02 35.29 0.82
C LYS A 146 20.94 35.39 2.04
N GLU A 147 20.71 34.57 3.07
CA GLU A 147 21.62 34.45 4.23
C GLU A 147 23.01 33.95 3.81
N GLY A 148 23.07 33.04 2.83
CA GLY A 148 24.30 32.42 2.35
C GLY A 148 24.95 31.47 3.37
N GLY A 149 26.17 31.03 3.07
CA GLY A 149 26.96 30.15 3.94
C GLY A 149 27.00 28.68 3.53
N LYS A 150 27.78 27.88 4.27
CA LYS A 150 27.92 26.44 4.00
C LYS A 150 26.65 25.72 4.42
N VAL A 151 26.01 25.04 3.47
CA VAL A 151 24.81 24.24 3.72
C VAL A 151 25.23 22.79 4.01
N PRO A 152 25.10 22.29 5.26
CA PRO A 152 25.32 20.89 5.56
C PRO A 152 24.23 20.01 4.94
N ALA A 153 24.51 18.71 4.81
CA ALA A 153 23.50 17.71 4.49
C ALA A 153 22.61 17.42 5.71
N PRO A 154 21.36 17.01 5.52
CA PRO A 154 20.46 16.68 6.61
C PRO A 154 20.99 15.50 7.45
N ASN A 155 20.74 15.53 8.75
CA ASN A 155 21.06 14.40 9.64
C ASN A 155 20.00 13.31 9.45
N LEU A 156 20.43 12.12 9.03
CA LEU A 156 19.59 10.96 8.79
C LEU A 156 20.00 9.80 9.73
N THR A 157 19.08 9.42 10.61
CA THR A 157 19.21 8.27 11.52
C THR A 157 18.21 7.20 11.15
N ILE A 158 18.60 5.93 11.31
CA ILE A 158 17.74 4.76 11.10
C ILE A 158 17.66 4.03 12.45
N ASP A 159 16.45 3.63 12.86
CA ASP A 159 16.19 2.96 14.14
C ASP A 159 16.51 1.46 14.06
N LEU A 160 17.68 1.14 13.51
CA LEU A 160 18.19 -0.21 13.37
C LEU A 160 19.65 -0.25 13.84
N PRO A 161 20.14 -1.41 14.33
CA PRO A 161 21.55 -1.57 14.69
C PRO A 161 22.47 -1.22 13.51
N GLU A 162 23.67 -0.71 13.81
CA GLU A 162 24.69 -0.55 12.77
C GLU A 162 25.15 -1.92 12.26
N GLY A 163 25.25 -2.07 10.94
CA GLY A 163 25.72 -3.30 10.28
C GLY A 163 24.63 -4.03 9.49
N GLU A 164 24.88 -5.32 9.22
CA GLU A 164 23.94 -6.22 8.55
C GLU A 164 22.84 -6.68 9.51
N ILE A 165 21.60 -6.72 9.02
CA ILE A 165 20.43 -7.07 9.82
C ILE A 165 19.89 -8.41 9.35
N TRP A 166 19.80 -9.36 10.27
CA TRP A 166 19.17 -10.66 10.02
C TRP A 166 17.77 -10.68 10.64
N THR A 167 16.77 -11.06 9.87
CA THR A 167 15.37 -11.05 10.34
C THR A 167 14.51 -12.09 9.65
N ARG A 168 13.58 -12.68 10.40
CA ARG A 168 12.49 -13.49 9.87
C ARG A 168 11.14 -12.78 9.85
N LYS A 169 11.09 -11.51 10.28
CA LYS A 169 9.85 -10.73 10.39
C LYS A 169 9.22 -10.48 9.01
N ASP A 170 7.91 -10.36 8.99
CA ASP A 170 7.16 -9.99 7.80
C ASP A 170 5.93 -9.15 8.19
N PRO A 171 5.76 -7.93 7.65
CA PRO A 171 6.71 -7.18 6.83
C PRO A 171 7.98 -6.78 7.61
N VAL A 172 9.06 -6.48 6.88
CA VAL A 172 10.25 -5.86 7.48
C VAL A 172 10.00 -4.35 7.59
N VAL A 173 10.01 -3.81 8.80
CA VAL A 173 9.77 -2.37 9.02
C VAL A 173 11.10 -1.63 9.09
N ILE A 174 11.27 -0.61 8.24
CA ILE A 174 12.34 0.37 8.37
C ILE A 174 11.77 1.65 8.95
N SER A 175 12.33 2.11 10.06
CA SER A 175 12.01 3.41 10.66
C SER A 175 13.26 4.23 10.93
N GLY A 176 13.08 5.53 11.13
CA GLY A 176 14.16 6.45 11.41
C GLY A 176 13.69 7.90 11.48
N ASN A 177 14.64 8.82 11.50
CA ASN A 177 14.39 10.25 11.54
C ASN A 177 15.35 11.04 10.64
N ALA A 178 14.80 12.02 9.91
CA ALA A 178 15.57 13.03 9.19
C ALA A 178 15.40 14.41 9.86
N ARG A 179 16.52 15.05 10.21
CA ARG A 179 16.56 16.36 10.89
C ARG A 179 17.44 17.36 10.17
N ASP A 180 16.94 18.57 9.96
CA ASP A 180 17.70 19.68 9.38
C ASP A 180 17.10 21.04 9.77
N GLU A 181 17.95 21.98 10.21
CA GLU A 181 17.55 23.36 10.48
C GLU A 181 17.08 24.09 9.21
N LYS A 182 17.57 23.68 8.04
CA LYS A 182 17.23 24.17 6.71
C LYS A 182 16.07 23.39 6.06
N TYR A 183 15.31 22.64 6.87
CA TYR A 183 14.09 21.89 6.54
C TYR A 183 14.31 20.74 5.54
N ILE A 184 13.86 19.56 5.92
CA ILE A 184 13.73 18.39 5.06
C ILE A 184 12.60 18.64 4.06
N SER A 185 12.89 18.52 2.77
CA SER A 185 11.95 18.66 1.67
C SER A 185 11.51 17.33 1.07
N ALA A 186 12.33 16.28 1.19
CA ALA A 186 12.00 14.94 0.73
C ALA A 186 12.71 13.87 1.55
N VAL A 187 12.04 12.73 1.73
CA VAL A 187 12.63 11.49 2.24
C VAL A 187 12.21 10.36 1.31
N THR A 188 13.13 9.47 0.93
CA THR A 188 12.83 8.29 0.12
C THR A 188 13.34 7.03 0.80
N VAL A 189 12.56 5.96 0.80
CA VAL A 189 12.94 4.63 1.31
C VAL A 189 12.79 3.61 0.19
N LYS A 190 13.88 2.94 -0.21
CA LYS A 190 13.91 2.01 -1.34
C LYS A 190 13.40 2.67 -2.64
N GLY A 191 13.79 3.93 -2.86
CA GLY A 191 13.31 4.75 -3.99
C GLY A 191 11.85 5.26 -3.88
N PHE A 192 11.08 4.80 -2.89
CA PHE A 192 9.71 5.27 -2.71
C PHE A 192 9.68 6.56 -1.88
N PRO A 193 9.12 7.67 -2.40
CA PRO A 193 9.01 8.91 -1.65
C PRO A 193 8.04 8.78 -0.48
N LEU A 194 8.45 9.31 0.67
CA LEU A 194 7.57 9.56 1.79
C LEU A 194 6.69 10.77 1.48
N PHE A 195 5.38 10.62 1.64
CA PHE A 195 4.46 11.74 1.49
C PHE A 195 4.72 12.79 2.57
N MET A 196 4.97 14.02 2.15
CA MET A 196 5.13 15.18 3.01
C MET A 196 4.19 16.29 2.54
N GLU A 197 3.45 16.89 3.46
CA GLU A 197 2.58 18.04 3.16
C GLU A 197 3.37 19.29 2.74
N GLY A 198 4.61 19.39 3.24
CA GLY A 198 5.55 20.48 3.00
C GLY A 198 6.80 20.24 3.83
N ALA A 199 7.80 21.11 3.69
CA ALA A 199 9.09 20.93 4.34
C ALA A 199 9.00 21.11 5.87
N LYS A 200 9.73 20.26 6.60
CA LYS A 200 9.74 20.21 8.07
C LYS A 200 11.16 20.06 8.60
N LYS A 201 11.44 20.56 9.80
CA LYS A 201 12.76 20.42 10.44
C LYS A 201 13.05 19.01 10.97
N ASP A 202 12.00 18.28 11.35
CA ASP A 202 12.07 16.92 11.89
C ASP A 202 11.01 16.06 11.17
N VAL A 203 11.45 14.95 10.59
CA VAL A 203 10.63 14.01 9.82
C VAL A 203 10.94 12.59 10.26
N SER A 204 10.14 12.07 11.19
CA SER A 204 10.09 10.64 11.48
C SER A 204 9.45 9.88 10.32
N PHE A 205 10.00 8.71 9.99
CA PHE A 205 9.44 7.82 8.99
C PHE A 205 9.40 6.38 9.52
N SER A 206 8.40 5.63 9.06
CA SER A 206 8.27 4.20 9.30
C SER A 206 7.58 3.59 8.09
N ARG A 207 8.23 2.62 7.45
CA ARG A 207 7.75 2.00 6.22
C ARG A 207 7.85 0.47 6.32
N PRO A 208 6.73 -0.26 6.23
CA PRO A 208 6.78 -1.70 6.02
C PRO A 208 7.27 -2.01 4.59
N LEU A 209 8.17 -2.96 4.48
CA LEU A 209 8.74 -3.46 3.23
C LEU A 209 8.41 -4.95 3.11
N GLU A 210 7.75 -5.29 2.00
CA GLU A 210 7.62 -6.68 1.57
C GLU A 210 8.94 -7.11 0.92
N LEU A 211 9.78 -7.77 1.72
CA LEU A 211 11.06 -8.31 1.27
C LEU A 211 10.96 -9.84 1.22
N ASP A 212 11.33 -10.41 0.07
CA ASP A 212 11.43 -11.85 -0.13
C ASP A 212 12.67 -12.42 0.59
N GLN A 213 12.81 -13.76 0.65
CA GLN A 213 14.00 -14.42 1.18
C GLN A 213 15.28 -13.91 0.51
N GLY A 214 16.34 -13.70 1.29
CA GLY A 214 17.68 -13.31 0.82
C GLY A 214 18.14 -11.93 1.28
N SER A 215 19.24 -11.45 0.69
CA SER A 215 19.86 -10.16 1.02
C SER A 215 19.28 -9.02 0.18
N HIS A 216 18.96 -7.91 0.84
CA HIS A 216 18.40 -6.69 0.24
C HIS A 216 19.21 -5.48 0.67
N GLN A 217 19.59 -4.65 -0.29
CA GLN A 217 20.16 -3.33 -0.02
C GLN A 217 19.04 -2.29 -0.05
N ILE A 218 18.77 -1.68 1.10
CA ILE A 218 17.74 -0.66 1.23
C ILE A 218 18.39 0.70 1.39
N GLU A 219 18.21 1.52 0.37
CA GLU A 219 18.67 2.90 0.38
C GLU A 219 17.60 3.81 1.00
N VAL A 220 18.00 4.61 1.97
CA VAL A 220 17.23 5.69 2.56
C VAL A 220 17.93 7.01 2.25
N GLN A 221 17.21 7.95 1.65
CA GLN A 221 17.74 9.30 1.37
C GLN A 221 16.87 10.37 2.03
N ALA A 222 17.50 11.44 2.47
CA ALA A 222 16.84 12.67 2.91
C ALA A 222 17.45 13.87 2.17
N VAL A 223 16.59 14.80 1.72
CA VAL A 223 16.98 16.00 0.98
C VAL A 223 16.43 17.22 1.70
N ASN A 224 17.23 18.28 1.84
CA ASN A 224 16.77 19.56 2.37
C ASN A 224 16.33 20.55 1.27
N LEU A 225 15.69 21.66 1.65
CA LEU A 225 15.17 22.67 0.69
C LEU A 225 16.24 23.27 -0.24
N LEU A 226 17.51 23.23 0.17
CA LEU A 226 18.66 23.72 -0.60
C LEU A 226 19.32 22.62 -1.45
N GLY A 227 18.72 21.43 -1.51
CA GLY A 227 19.13 20.32 -2.37
C GLY A 227 20.32 19.52 -1.85
N LYS A 228 20.72 19.66 -0.58
CA LYS A 228 21.72 18.78 0.02
C LYS A 228 21.07 17.46 0.44
N THR A 229 21.76 16.37 0.15
CA THR A 229 21.27 15.01 0.35
C THR A 229 22.14 14.26 1.35
N SER A 230 21.52 13.48 2.23
CA SER A 230 22.18 12.41 2.97
C SER A 230 21.58 11.07 2.59
N THR A 231 22.45 10.06 2.47
CA THR A 231 22.08 8.71 2.07
C THR A 231 22.61 7.71 3.09
N ARG A 232 21.77 6.74 3.45
CA ARG A 232 22.13 5.60 4.30
C ARG A 232 21.69 4.32 3.59
N ILE A 233 22.58 3.35 3.48
CA ILE A 233 22.30 2.02 2.93
C ILE A 233 22.25 1.04 4.09
N VAL A 234 21.17 0.28 4.18
CA VAL A 234 20.98 -0.80 5.16
C VAL A 234 20.94 -2.11 4.42
N VAL A 235 21.75 -3.08 4.85
CA VAL A 235 21.74 -4.44 4.31
C VAL A 235 20.87 -5.31 5.21
N ILE A 236 19.81 -5.88 4.63
CA ILE A 236 18.84 -6.72 5.35
C ILE A 236 18.85 -8.11 4.73
N HIS A 237 19.20 -9.11 5.53
CA HIS A 237 19.09 -10.52 5.23
C HIS A 237 17.78 -11.03 5.80
N VAL A 238 16.85 -11.36 4.91
CA VAL A 238 15.58 -11.99 5.28
C VAL A 238 15.76 -13.49 5.23
N ASP A 239 15.64 -14.13 6.39
CA ASP A 239 15.69 -15.57 6.49
C ASP A 239 14.52 -16.14 7.30
N ARG A 240 13.63 -16.82 6.57
CA ARG A 240 12.41 -17.47 7.05
C ARG A 240 12.44 -18.97 6.83
N GLN A 241 13.60 -19.49 6.41
CA GLN A 241 13.81 -20.91 6.10
C GLN A 241 14.48 -21.57 7.31
N GLY A 242 14.18 -22.84 7.54
CA GLY A 242 14.85 -23.61 8.57
C GLY A 242 16.17 -24.20 8.05
N PRO A 243 17.08 -24.60 8.96
CA PRO A 243 18.36 -25.19 8.59
C PRO A 243 18.21 -26.43 7.69
N LEU A 244 19.10 -26.58 6.70
CA LEU A 244 19.22 -27.78 5.87
C LEU A 244 19.99 -28.86 6.64
N ILE A 245 19.37 -30.01 6.89
CA ILE A 245 20.01 -31.14 7.58
C ILE A 245 20.39 -32.19 6.53
N THR A 246 21.68 -32.47 6.40
CA THR A 246 22.23 -33.50 5.52
C THR A 246 22.77 -34.64 6.36
N VAL A 247 22.24 -35.84 6.14
CA VAL A 247 22.75 -37.08 6.73
C VAL A 247 23.59 -37.78 5.67
N GLU A 248 24.90 -37.88 5.93
CA GLU A 248 25.85 -38.52 5.02
C GLU A 248 25.80 -40.03 5.15
N ASP A 249 25.83 -40.52 6.40
CA ASP A 249 26.02 -41.94 6.65
C ASP A 249 25.49 -42.38 8.03
N LEU A 250 25.09 -43.64 8.08
CA LEU A 250 24.58 -44.36 9.25
C LEU A 250 25.27 -45.71 9.30
N ASN A 251 26.51 -45.71 9.78
CA ASN A 251 27.35 -46.91 9.82
C ASN A 251 27.63 -47.32 11.27
N GLY A 252 27.56 -48.63 11.53
CA GLY A 252 28.01 -49.23 12.79
C GLY A 252 29.52 -49.07 12.94
N HIS A 253 30.00 -48.69 14.13
CA HIS A 253 31.44 -48.61 14.36
C HIS A 253 32.08 -50.01 14.24
N PRO A 254 32.98 -50.27 13.27
CA PRO A 254 33.49 -51.61 13.00
C PRO A 254 34.31 -52.21 14.14
N ALA A 255 34.78 -51.37 15.08
CA ALA A 255 35.59 -51.76 16.23
C ALA A 255 34.79 -51.87 17.56
N SER A 256 33.48 -51.64 17.58
CA SER A 256 32.68 -51.74 18.81
C SER A 256 32.02 -53.12 18.92
N PRO A 257 32.23 -53.86 20.03
CA PRO A 257 31.62 -55.18 20.24
C PRO A 257 30.08 -55.17 20.23
N GLU A 258 29.45 -53.99 20.38
CA GLU A 258 27.99 -53.81 20.42
C GLU A 258 27.37 -53.30 19.09
N LYS A 259 28.14 -53.12 18.01
CA LYS A 259 27.66 -52.59 16.70
C LYS A 259 26.80 -51.31 16.83
N ARG A 260 27.23 -50.35 17.64
CA ARG A 260 26.49 -49.08 17.80
C ARG A 260 26.54 -48.26 16.50
N PRO A 261 25.39 -47.83 15.93
CA PRO A 261 25.38 -46.98 14.74
C PRO A 261 25.84 -45.57 15.08
N THR A 262 26.69 -44.99 14.22
CA THR A 262 27.10 -43.59 14.30
C THR A 262 26.36 -42.83 13.20
N LEU A 263 25.55 -41.86 13.61
CA LEU A 263 24.91 -40.90 12.72
C LEU A 263 25.91 -39.78 12.42
N ARG A 264 26.19 -39.54 11.13
CA ARG A 264 27.06 -38.45 10.65
C ARG A 264 26.32 -37.56 9.66
N GLY A 265 26.58 -36.26 9.77
CA GLY A 265 25.95 -35.29 8.88
C GLY A 265 26.46 -33.87 9.04
N SER A 266 25.86 -32.99 8.26
CA SER A 266 26.06 -31.55 8.33
C SER A 266 24.72 -30.83 8.44
N ILE A 267 24.71 -29.69 9.10
CA ILE A 267 23.59 -28.78 9.19
C ILE A 267 24.06 -27.45 8.63
N TYR A 268 23.33 -26.91 7.66
CA TYR A 268 23.66 -25.63 7.04
C TYR A 268 22.52 -24.64 7.19
N ASP A 269 22.85 -23.41 7.54
CA ASP A 269 21.93 -22.28 7.56
C ASP A 269 22.70 -20.98 7.31
N GLU A 270 22.21 -20.10 6.45
CA GLU A 270 22.93 -18.87 6.12
C GLU A 270 22.99 -17.89 7.30
N ALA A 271 21.92 -17.83 8.11
CA ALA A 271 21.87 -17.03 9.34
C ALA A 271 22.68 -17.66 10.48
N GLY A 272 23.19 -18.87 10.27
CA GLY A 272 24.03 -19.60 11.21
C GLY A 272 23.21 -20.48 12.15
N VAL A 273 23.67 -21.71 12.35
CA VAL A 273 23.05 -22.70 13.22
C VAL A 273 23.33 -22.35 14.69
N SER A 274 22.27 -22.23 15.49
CA SER A 274 22.35 -21.84 16.90
C SER A 274 22.28 -23.02 17.86
N GLU A 275 21.47 -24.04 17.52
CA GLU A 275 21.20 -25.20 18.36
C GLU A 275 20.96 -26.46 17.51
N VAL A 276 21.46 -27.60 18.01
CA VAL A 276 21.22 -28.92 17.43
C VAL A 276 20.83 -29.87 18.55
N MET A 277 19.68 -30.53 18.40
CA MET A 277 19.20 -31.56 19.33
C MET A 277 19.11 -32.90 18.62
N ILE A 278 19.55 -33.96 19.30
CA ILE A 278 19.36 -35.34 18.85
C ILE A 278 18.59 -36.09 19.93
N ASN A 279 17.42 -36.64 19.59
CA ASN A 279 16.50 -37.28 20.52
C ASN A 279 16.16 -36.41 21.75
N GLY A 280 16.04 -35.10 21.55
CA GLY A 280 15.76 -34.12 22.60
C GLY A 280 16.96 -33.69 23.45
N GLU A 281 18.16 -34.27 23.25
CA GLU A 281 19.40 -33.85 23.92
C GLU A 281 20.14 -32.81 23.08
N VAL A 282 20.45 -31.64 23.67
CA VAL A 282 21.23 -30.58 23.01
C VAL A 282 22.70 -31.01 22.88
N ILE A 283 23.25 -30.91 21.67
CA ILE A 283 24.66 -31.23 21.40
C ILE A 283 25.49 -29.95 21.37
N PRO A 284 26.67 -29.92 22.03
CA PRO A 284 27.61 -28.81 21.89
C PRO A 284 28.09 -28.68 20.44
N ILE A 285 27.90 -27.49 19.86
CA ILE A 285 28.30 -27.18 18.49
C ILE A 285 29.17 -25.93 18.44
N GLN A 286 30.07 -25.86 17.46
CA GLN A 286 30.67 -24.60 17.06
C GLN A 286 29.68 -23.86 16.17
N LYS A 287 29.10 -22.77 16.69
CA LYS A 287 28.13 -21.96 15.94
C LYS A 287 28.77 -21.42 14.66
N GLY A 288 28.00 -21.44 13.58
CA GLY A 288 28.44 -21.01 12.26
C GLY A 288 27.42 -21.40 11.20
N PRO A 289 27.67 -21.01 9.94
CA PRO A 289 26.76 -21.31 8.82
C PRO A 289 26.72 -22.80 8.47
N GLU A 290 27.77 -23.56 8.78
CA GLU A 290 27.80 -25.01 8.64
C GLU A 290 28.29 -25.65 9.94
N VAL A 291 27.56 -26.66 10.40
CA VAL A 291 27.87 -27.44 11.60
C VAL A 291 27.93 -28.91 11.24
N LEU A 292 29.07 -29.53 11.49
CA LEU A 292 29.23 -30.98 11.35
C LEU A 292 28.87 -31.66 12.66
N PHE A 293 28.16 -32.79 12.59
CA PHE A 293 27.83 -33.58 13.77
C PHE A 293 28.10 -35.06 13.54
N ALA A 294 28.53 -35.73 14.61
CA ALA A 294 28.70 -37.16 14.68
C ALA A 294 28.25 -37.65 16.05
N ARG A 295 27.23 -38.52 16.10
CA ARG A 295 26.70 -39.07 17.36
C ARG A 295 26.58 -40.58 17.28
N THR A 296 27.16 -41.27 18.26
CA THR A 296 26.94 -42.70 18.45
C THR A 296 25.61 -42.91 19.16
N LEU A 297 24.75 -43.72 18.56
CA LEU A 297 23.40 -43.97 19.03
C LEU A 297 23.37 -45.15 20.01
N PRO A 298 22.41 -45.19 20.95
CA PRO A 298 22.17 -46.37 21.78
C PRO A 298 21.87 -47.62 20.93
N PRO A 299 22.29 -48.81 21.38
CA PRO A 299 21.93 -50.06 20.71
C PRO A 299 20.42 -50.25 20.68
N GLY A 300 19.88 -50.70 19.54
CA GLY A 300 18.44 -50.90 19.34
C GLY A 300 17.64 -49.64 19.00
N SER A 301 18.29 -48.51 18.72
CA SER A 301 17.60 -47.31 18.21
C SER A 301 16.96 -47.61 16.85
N GLU A 302 15.64 -47.51 16.74
CA GLU A 302 14.91 -47.71 15.47
C GLU A 302 14.84 -46.42 14.64
N THR A 303 14.53 -45.30 15.29
CA THR A 303 14.41 -43.96 14.69
C THR A 303 15.18 -42.94 15.51
N VAL A 304 15.71 -41.92 14.84
CA VAL A 304 16.39 -40.79 15.49
C VAL A 304 15.79 -39.48 15.01
N GLU A 305 15.39 -38.61 15.93
CA GLU A 305 14.99 -37.25 15.61
C GLU A 305 16.20 -36.32 15.75
N VAL A 306 16.53 -35.62 14.66
CA VAL A 306 17.50 -34.52 14.65
C VAL A 306 16.72 -33.23 14.45
N VAL A 307 16.92 -32.27 15.34
CA VAL A 307 16.29 -30.96 15.28
C VAL A 307 17.38 -29.91 15.20
N ALA A 308 17.31 -29.06 14.19
CA ALA A 308 18.20 -27.92 14.03
C ALA A 308 17.42 -26.62 14.18
N VAL A 309 18.02 -25.63 14.85
CA VAL A 309 17.48 -24.27 14.99
C VAL A 309 18.55 -23.28 14.56
N ASP A 310 18.18 -22.30 13.73
CA ASP A 310 19.07 -21.22 13.29
C ASP A 310 19.18 -20.09 14.34
N SER A 311 19.94 -19.04 14.04
CA SER A 311 20.09 -17.87 14.92
C SER A 311 18.86 -16.96 14.98
N LEU A 312 17.88 -17.17 14.11
CA LEU A 312 16.62 -16.42 14.06
C LEU A 312 15.43 -17.18 14.66
N GLY A 313 15.64 -18.43 15.07
CA GLY A 313 14.64 -19.34 15.63
C GLY A 313 13.81 -20.11 14.59
N ASN A 314 14.24 -20.19 13.33
CA ASN A 314 13.68 -21.11 12.34
C ASN A 314 14.16 -22.54 12.63
N ARG A 315 13.31 -23.55 12.40
CA ARG A 315 13.52 -24.91 12.87
C ARG A 315 13.26 -25.93 11.77
N THR A 316 14.14 -26.92 11.67
CA THR A 316 13.95 -28.12 10.85
C THR A 316 14.02 -29.37 11.73
N SER A 317 13.02 -30.25 11.62
CA SER A 317 13.01 -31.58 12.25
C SER A 317 13.23 -32.64 11.18
N ALA A 318 14.22 -33.50 11.39
CA ALA A 318 14.52 -34.67 10.57
C ALA A 318 14.26 -35.94 11.40
N LEU A 319 13.41 -36.84 10.89
CA LEU A 319 13.23 -38.17 11.45
C LEU A 319 13.98 -39.17 10.57
N VAL A 320 14.91 -39.89 11.17
CA VAL A 320 15.88 -40.71 10.46
C VAL A 320 15.76 -42.17 10.91
N ASP A 321 15.38 -43.05 10.00
CA ASP A 321 15.31 -44.49 10.28
C ASP A 321 16.71 -45.10 10.34
N VAL A 322 17.04 -45.68 11.48
CA VAL A 322 18.32 -46.37 11.77
C VAL A 322 18.22 -47.84 11.37
N GLY A 323 17.00 -48.38 11.31
CA GLY A 323 16.69 -49.79 11.12
C GLY A 323 16.67 -50.32 9.69
N ILE A 324 17.44 -49.79 8.74
CA ILE A 324 17.60 -50.42 7.41
C ILE A 324 19.06 -50.32 6.95
N SER A 325 19.85 -51.33 7.29
CA SER A 325 21.09 -51.68 6.59
C SER A 325 21.12 -53.19 6.41
N SER A 326 20.25 -53.70 5.53
CA SER A 326 20.44 -54.99 4.85
C SER A 326 19.41 -55.20 3.73
N MET A 327 19.76 -54.81 2.50
CA MET A 327 19.30 -55.58 1.34
C MET A 327 20.44 -56.51 0.90
N ARG A 328 20.25 -57.78 1.26
CA ARG A 328 20.90 -59.04 0.87
C ARG A 328 22.13 -58.95 -0.06
N PRO A 329 23.29 -59.55 0.31
CA PRO A 329 24.22 -60.01 -0.71
C PRO A 329 23.55 -61.18 -1.44
N GLY A 330 23.21 -60.98 -2.71
CA GLY A 330 22.83 -62.07 -3.59
C GLY A 330 23.98 -63.05 -3.72
N LEU A 331 23.94 -64.12 -2.92
CA LEU A 331 24.78 -65.30 -3.10
C LEU A 331 24.35 -65.98 -4.40
N LEU A 332 24.95 -65.56 -5.52
CA LEU A 332 24.92 -66.32 -6.77
C LEU A 332 25.76 -67.60 -6.56
N LYS A 333 25.12 -68.66 -6.08
CA LYS A 333 25.63 -70.03 -6.30
C LYS A 333 25.46 -70.36 -7.78
N LEU A 334 26.48 -70.05 -8.58
CA LEU A 334 26.60 -70.56 -9.94
C LEU A 334 27.14 -71.99 -9.87
N ALA A 335 26.25 -72.97 -10.01
CA ALA A 335 26.64 -74.31 -10.43
C ALA A 335 26.80 -74.28 -11.96
N PHE A 336 28.02 -74.40 -12.46
CA PHE A 336 28.27 -74.69 -13.87
C PHE A 336 28.95 -76.05 -14.01
N ALA A 337 28.20 -77.00 -14.59
CA ALA A 337 28.78 -78.04 -15.43
C ALA A 337 28.74 -77.50 -16.87
N GLY A 338 29.89 -77.24 -17.48
CA GLY A 338 29.95 -76.83 -18.89
C GLY A 338 31.10 -75.87 -19.20
N SER A 339 32.06 -76.36 -19.98
CA SER A 339 33.23 -75.66 -20.49
C SER A 339 32.88 -74.55 -21.49
N ARG A 340 32.98 -73.29 -21.07
CA ARG A 340 33.32 -72.13 -21.92
C ARG A 340 33.65 -70.91 -21.06
N MET A 341 34.95 -70.70 -20.84
CA MET A 341 35.54 -69.60 -20.08
C MET A 341 36.05 -68.52 -21.05
N ASP A 342 35.17 -67.66 -21.58
CA ASP A 342 35.62 -66.45 -22.30
C ASP A 342 34.69 -65.22 -22.17
N GLY A 343 33.58 -65.31 -21.42
CA GLY A 343 32.60 -64.22 -21.28
C GLY A 343 32.39 -63.66 -19.87
N LEU A 344 33.06 -64.21 -18.84
CA LEU A 344 32.64 -64.01 -17.44
C LEU A 344 33.55 -63.10 -16.59
N LEU A 345 34.49 -62.37 -17.20
CA LEU A 345 35.45 -61.52 -16.46
C LEU A 345 35.25 -60.00 -16.63
N VAL A 346 34.25 -59.55 -17.39
CA VAL A 346 34.00 -58.09 -17.58
C VAL A 346 32.89 -57.56 -16.66
N ALA A 347 32.01 -58.41 -16.12
CA ALA A 347 30.95 -58.00 -15.19
C ALA A 347 31.44 -57.77 -13.74
N GLY A 348 32.68 -58.16 -13.41
CA GLY A 348 33.24 -58.00 -12.07
C GLY A 348 34.10 -56.74 -11.86
N LEU A 349 34.42 -56.00 -12.92
CA LEU A 349 35.28 -54.80 -12.86
C LEU A 349 34.50 -53.47 -12.95
N PHE A 350 33.23 -53.53 -13.34
CA PHE A 350 32.31 -52.40 -13.30
C PHE A 350 31.14 -52.80 -12.41
N GLY A 351 31.10 -52.28 -11.19
CA GLY A 351 29.97 -52.51 -10.28
C GLY A 351 28.65 -52.19 -10.97
N SER A 352 27.58 -52.91 -10.59
CA SER A 352 26.23 -52.61 -11.05
C SER A 352 25.94 -51.11 -10.83
N ARG A 353 25.70 -50.38 -11.91
CA ARG A 353 25.26 -48.97 -11.83
C ARG A 353 23.94 -48.92 -11.07
N ASP A 354 23.81 -47.96 -10.17
CA ASP A 354 22.51 -47.66 -9.57
C ASP A 354 21.51 -47.30 -10.67
N THR A 355 20.27 -47.74 -10.50
CA THR A 355 19.17 -47.50 -11.43
C THR A 355 17.94 -46.92 -10.73
N GLN A 356 17.99 -46.74 -9.40
CA GLN A 356 16.88 -46.17 -8.64
C GLN A 356 17.03 -44.65 -8.62
N ALA A 357 15.92 -43.92 -8.72
CA ALA A 357 15.93 -42.47 -8.59
C ALA A 357 15.70 -42.08 -7.12
N PRO A 358 16.21 -40.92 -6.67
CA PRO A 358 15.96 -40.44 -5.32
C PRO A 358 14.48 -40.34 -4.98
N GLN A 359 14.10 -40.64 -3.75
CA GLN A 359 12.74 -40.42 -3.25
C GLN A 359 12.60 -38.99 -2.71
N ILE A 360 11.57 -38.26 -3.15
CA ILE A 360 11.21 -36.93 -2.62
C ILE A 360 9.89 -37.02 -1.87
N SER A 361 9.90 -36.62 -0.61
CA SER A 361 8.72 -36.61 0.26
C SER A 361 8.50 -35.23 0.87
N LEU A 362 7.25 -34.77 0.84
CA LEU A 362 6.81 -33.52 1.46
C LEU A 362 5.88 -33.84 2.64
N LYS A 363 6.24 -33.35 3.82
CA LYS A 363 5.46 -33.56 5.03
C LYS A 363 4.18 -32.73 4.96
N GLY A 364 3.05 -33.43 4.95
CA GLY A 364 1.73 -32.79 4.90
C GLY A 364 1.48 -32.05 3.61
N TRP A 365 1.83 -32.68 2.49
CA TRP A 365 1.37 -32.33 1.16
C TRP A 365 1.03 -33.65 0.48
N ALA A 366 -0.24 -33.85 0.11
CA ALA A 366 -0.66 -35.10 -0.54
C ALA A 366 -0.06 -35.22 -1.95
N ASP A 367 0.01 -36.44 -2.49
CA ASP A 367 0.63 -36.70 -3.80
C ASP A 367 -0.26 -36.34 -5.00
N SER A 368 -1.53 -35.91 -4.80
CA SER A 368 -2.52 -35.86 -5.89
C SER A 368 -3.52 -34.70 -5.91
N ASP A 369 -3.64 -33.87 -4.87
CA ASP A 369 -4.74 -32.92 -4.76
C ASP A 369 -4.23 -31.48 -4.80
N ALA A 370 -4.85 -30.64 -5.63
CA ALA A 370 -4.60 -29.20 -5.62
C ALA A 370 -5.06 -28.63 -4.27
N GLU A 371 -4.12 -28.20 -3.44
CA GLU A 371 -4.44 -27.61 -2.14
C GLU A 371 -4.79 -26.12 -2.31
N THR A 372 -5.92 -25.72 -1.73
CA THR A 372 -6.29 -24.30 -1.65
C THR A 372 -5.66 -23.68 -0.40
N VAL A 373 -4.91 -22.60 -0.59
CA VAL A 373 -4.30 -21.83 0.50
C VAL A 373 -4.68 -20.36 0.40
N PHE A 374 -4.70 -19.65 1.52
CA PHE A 374 -5.10 -18.25 1.57
C PHE A 374 -3.92 -17.29 1.79
N MET A 375 -2.79 -17.84 2.22
CA MET A 375 -1.55 -17.10 2.39
C MET A 375 -0.88 -16.80 1.05
N ASP A 376 -0.07 -15.74 0.99
CA ASP A 376 0.77 -15.39 -0.16
C ASP A 376 2.03 -16.25 -0.28
N ARG A 377 2.18 -17.26 0.58
CA ARG A 377 3.32 -18.18 0.61
C ARG A 377 2.97 -19.48 1.32
N VAL A 378 3.78 -20.50 1.07
CA VAL A 378 3.71 -21.81 1.74
C VAL A 378 5.06 -22.21 2.31
N PHE A 379 5.01 -22.95 3.41
CA PHE A 379 6.17 -23.54 4.08
C PHE A 379 6.26 -25.02 3.70
N LEU A 380 7.33 -25.39 2.99
CA LEU A 380 7.59 -26.75 2.54
C LEU A 380 8.55 -27.42 3.51
N ASP A 381 8.04 -28.38 4.27
CA ASP A 381 8.86 -29.31 5.04
C ASP A 381 9.01 -30.58 4.22
N GLY A 382 10.22 -30.97 3.88
CA GLY A 382 10.43 -32.13 3.04
C GLY A 382 11.77 -32.81 3.25
N HIS A 383 11.92 -33.98 2.62
CA HIS A 383 13.20 -34.63 2.50
C HIS A 383 13.37 -35.29 1.12
N ALA A 384 14.63 -35.39 0.69
CA ALA A 384 15.06 -36.20 -0.42
C ALA A 384 16.00 -37.30 0.10
N ALA A 385 15.80 -38.55 -0.31
CA ALA A 385 16.60 -39.67 0.14
C ALA A 385 16.95 -40.61 -1.00
N ASP A 386 18.14 -41.19 -0.96
CA ASP A 386 18.62 -42.18 -1.91
C ASP A 386 19.56 -43.17 -1.19
N ASP A 387 19.71 -44.39 -1.72
CA ASP A 387 20.68 -45.36 -1.18
C ASP A 387 22.13 -44.92 -1.50
N GLY A 388 22.32 -44.28 -2.67
CA GLY A 388 23.46 -43.46 -3.01
C GLY A 388 23.37 -42.05 -2.40
N ALA A 389 24.31 -41.17 -2.74
CA ALA A 389 24.26 -39.79 -2.30
C ALA A 389 23.39 -38.96 -3.25
N VAL A 390 22.52 -38.12 -2.70
CA VAL A 390 21.84 -37.09 -3.47
C VAL A 390 22.90 -36.06 -3.91
N GLU A 391 23.12 -35.98 -5.22
CA GLU A 391 24.10 -35.10 -5.86
C GLU A 391 23.58 -33.68 -6.04
N SER A 392 22.30 -33.52 -6.37
CA SER A 392 21.67 -32.21 -6.50
C SER A 392 20.24 -32.24 -6.00
N LEU A 393 19.81 -31.15 -5.37
CA LEU A 393 18.42 -30.91 -4.98
C LEU A 393 18.07 -29.46 -5.35
N THR A 394 17.01 -29.28 -6.11
CA THR A 394 16.53 -27.97 -6.54
C THR A 394 15.06 -27.75 -6.18
N LEU A 395 14.70 -26.49 -5.94
CA LEU A 395 13.34 -26.02 -5.72
C LEU A 395 13.05 -24.91 -6.73
N ASN A 396 12.07 -25.10 -7.60
CA ASN A 396 11.76 -24.23 -8.74
C ASN A 396 13.02 -23.89 -9.57
N GLY A 397 13.88 -24.90 -9.79
CA GLY A 397 15.15 -24.78 -10.51
C GLY A 397 16.30 -24.11 -9.73
N LYS A 398 16.06 -23.63 -8.50
CA LYS A 398 17.13 -23.06 -7.65
C LYS A 398 17.78 -24.16 -6.81
N PRO A 399 19.12 -24.30 -6.81
CA PRO A 399 19.79 -25.31 -5.99
C PRO A 399 19.68 -24.97 -4.50
N ILE A 400 19.23 -25.93 -3.70
CA ILE A 400 19.13 -25.82 -2.24
C ILE A 400 20.12 -26.74 -1.52
N LEU A 401 20.71 -27.71 -2.22
CA LEU A 401 21.73 -28.59 -1.64
C LEU A 401 23.05 -27.86 -1.40
N ARG A 402 23.64 -28.06 -0.21
CA ARG A 402 24.99 -27.56 0.12
C ARG A 402 26.04 -28.65 0.17
N ARG A 403 25.63 -29.84 0.60
CA ARG A 403 26.51 -30.98 0.77
C ARG A 403 25.78 -32.25 0.35
N LYS A 404 26.50 -33.14 -0.33
CA LYS A 404 25.95 -34.44 -0.72
C LYS A 404 25.70 -35.31 0.51
N GLY A 405 24.65 -36.11 0.47
CA GLY A 405 24.33 -37.06 1.53
C GLY A 405 23.20 -38.00 1.11
N LYS A 406 23.02 -39.07 1.87
CA LYS A 406 21.98 -40.08 1.61
C LYS A 406 20.58 -39.58 1.93
N ARG A 407 20.44 -38.67 2.90
CA ARG A 407 19.16 -38.06 3.28
C ARG A 407 19.30 -36.58 3.53
N ILE A 408 18.50 -35.78 2.84
CA ILE A 408 18.53 -34.32 2.89
C ILE A 408 17.17 -33.83 3.37
N PHE A 409 17.11 -33.16 4.51
CA PHE A 409 15.89 -32.58 5.08
C PHE A 409 15.92 -31.06 4.96
N PHE A 410 14.83 -30.46 4.51
CA PHE A 410 14.74 -29.03 4.25
C PHE A 410 13.42 -28.43 4.77
N ASN A 411 13.49 -27.15 5.15
CA ASN A 411 12.34 -26.29 5.42
C ASN A 411 12.47 -25.04 4.53
N GLN A 412 11.59 -24.89 3.54
CA GLN A 412 11.68 -23.85 2.52
C GLN A 412 10.41 -23.01 2.47
N VAL A 413 10.53 -21.75 2.04
CA VAL A 413 9.40 -20.84 1.86
C VAL A 413 9.25 -20.49 0.39
N VAL A 414 8.05 -20.68 -0.16
CA VAL A 414 7.73 -20.36 -1.56
C VAL A 414 6.60 -19.34 -1.60
N ARG A 415 6.83 -18.21 -2.29
CA ARG A 415 5.81 -17.17 -2.52
C ARG A 415 4.86 -17.62 -3.64
N LEU A 416 3.58 -17.32 -3.45
CA LEU A 416 2.49 -17.70 -4.34
C LEU A 416 1.86 -16.46 -4.98
N LYS A 417 1.53 -16.56 -6.26
CA LYS A 417 0.64 -15.63 -6.96
C LYS A 417 -0.81 -16.04 -6.71
N GLU A 418 -1.75 -15.12 -6.87
CA GLU A 418 -3.17 -15.47 -6.90
C GLU A 418 -3.46 -16.47 -8.03
N GLY A 419 -4.32 -17.46 -7.75
CA GLY A 419 -4.61 -18.56 -8.67
C GLY A 419 -3.67 -19.76 -8.50
N GLU A 420 -3.54 -20.55 -9.55
CA GLU A 420 -2.75 -21.78 -9.55
C GLU A 420 -1.24 -21.48 -9.57
N ASN A 421 -0.48 -22.18 -8.73
CA ASN A 421 0.97 -22.14 -8.66
C ASN A 421 1.52 -23.56 -8.70
N THR A 422 2.48 -23.81 -9.58
CA THR A 422 3.21 -25.09 -9.63
C THR A 422 4.56 -24.93 -8.97
N ILE A 423 4.83 -25.77 -7.97
CA ILE A 423 6.10 -25.86 -7.27
C ILE A 423 6.78 -27.16 -7.70
N VAL A 424 8.00 -27.06 -8.20
CA VAL A 424 8.75 -28.21 -8.72
C VAL A 424 9.97 -28.46 -7.85
N ILE A 425 10.12 -29.69 -7.35
CA ILE A 425 11.29 -30.14 -6.59
C ILE A 425 11.96 -31.24 -7.42
N GLU A 426 13.25 -31.09 -7.66
CA GLU A 426 14.02 -32.06 -8.44
C GLU A 426 15.24 -32.53 -7.64
N ALA A 427 15.41 -33.85 -7.56
CA ALA A 427 16.55 -34.48 -6.92
C ALA A 427 17.26 -35.39 -7.92
N LYS A 428 18.59 -35.41 -7.88
CA LYS A 428 19.43 -36.25 -8.73
C LYS A 428 20.47 -36.96 -7.88
N ASP A 429 20.70 -38.24 -8.12
CA ASP A 429 21.75 -39.03 -7.47
C ASP A 429 23.12 -38.91 -8.19
N GLU A 430 24.15 -39.59 -7.67
CA GLU A 430 25.47 -39.65 -8.31
C GLU A 430 25.54 -40.54 -9.55
N ALA A 431 24.56 -41.44 -9.75
CA ALA A 431 24.48 -42.30 -10.93
C ALA A 431 23.82 -41.60 -12.13
N GLY A 432 23.21 -40.44 -11.90
CA GLY A 432 22.52 -39.64 -12.90
C GLY A 432 21.00 -39.82 -12.94
N ASN A 433 20.42 -40.63 -12.05
CA ASN A 433 18.98 -40.83 -11.95
C ASN A 433 18.33 -39.58 -11.34
N THR A 434 17.18 -39.18 -11.89
CA THR A 434 16.46 -37.96 -11.48
C THR A 434 15.05 -38.31 -11.04
N ALA A 435 14.62 -37.68 -9.95
CA ALA A 435 13.25 -37.66 -9.51
C ALA A 435 12.72 -36.24 -9.48
N THR A 436 11.48 -36.06 -9.93
CA THR A 436 10.78 -34.78 -9.93
C THR A 436 9.47 -34.93 -9.18
N ARG A 437 9.21 -34.01 -8.27
CA ARG A 437 7.94 -33.89 -7.55
C ARG A 437 7.33 -32.54 -7.86
N GLU A 438 6.12 -32.56 -8.40
CA GLU A 438 5.32 -31.36 -8.65
C GLU A 438 4.24 -31.23 -7.58
N LEU A 439 4.08 -30.03 -7.04
CA LEU A 439 3.03 -29.67 -6.10
C LEU A 439 2.25 -28.49 -6.68
N VAL A 440 0.95 -28.70 -6.89
CA VAL A 440 0.04 -27.66 -7.39
C VAL A 440 -0.71 -27.05 -6.19
N VAL A 441 -0.54 -25.75 -6.00
CA VAL A 441 -1.18 -24.99 -4.92
C VAL A 441 -2.02 -23.86 -5.53
N THR A 442 -3.30 -23.81 -5.19
CA THR A 442 -4.19 -22.72 -5.62
C THR A 442 -4.29 -21.69 -4.51
N ARG A 443 -3.74 -20.50 -4.72
CA ARG A 443 -3.92 -19.40 -3.79
C ARG A 443 -5.24 -18.69 -4.05
N GLN A 444 -6.07 -18.57 -3.02
CA GLN A 444 -7.29 -17.77 -3.05
C GLN A 444 -7.19 -16.61 -2.07
N VAL A 445 -7.52 -15.40 -2.51
CA VAL A 445 -7.61 -14.25 -1.59
C VAL A 445 -8.94 -14.36 -0.84
N PRO A 446 -8.96 -14.27 0.51
CA PRO A 446 -10.19 -14.33 1.28
C PRO A 446 -11.19 -13.29 0.80
N LYS A 447 -12.48 -13.66 0.72
CA LYS A 447 -13.54 -12.87 0.09
C LYS A 447 -13.60 -11.42 0.57
N ALA A 448 -13.58 -11.19 1.88
CA ALA A 448 -13.62 -9.84 2.46
C ALA A 448 -12.39 -8.96 2.14
N LEU A 449 -11.32 -9.55 1.60
CA LEU A 449 -10.09 -8.87 1.22
C LEU A 449 -9.92 -8.72 -0.30
N GLN A 450 -10.84 -9.27 -1.09
CA GLN A 450 -10.82 -9.17 -2.55
C GLN A 450 -11.09 -7.74 -3.02
N LEU A 451 -10.54 -7.37 -4.18
CA LEU A 451 -10.70 -6.04 -4.76
C LEU A 451 -12.17 -5.72 -5.08
N GLU A 452 -12.98 -6.75 -5.38
CA GLU A 452 -14.40 -6.59 -5.69
C GLU A 452 -15.23 -6.08 -4.51
N GLU A 453 -14.79 -6.34 -3.28
CA GLU A 453 -15.46 -5.87 -2.06
C GLU A 453 -14.93 -4.50 -1.60
N ARG A 454 -13.90 -3.95 -2.26
CA ARG A 454 -13.35 -2.63 -1.92
C ARG A 454 -14.33 -1.51 -2.24
N LEU A 455 -14.16 -0.38 -1.56
CA LEU A 455 -14.89 0.86 -1.80
C LEU A 455 -14.85 1.20 -3.29
N SER A 456 -16.04 1.21 -3.89
CA SER A 456 -16.16 1.52 -5.31
C SER A 456 -16.13 3.02 -5.57
N MET A 457 -15.30 3.42 -6.53
CA MET A 457 -15.00 4.81 -6.81
C MET A 457 -15.00 5.09 -8.32
N THR A 458 -15.51 6.25 -8.71
CA THR A 458 -15.41 6.77 -10.09
C THR A 458 -14.83 8.17 -10.07
N VAL A 459 -14.02 8.50 -11.07
CA VAL A 459 -13.53 9.87 -11.29
C VAL A 459 -14.39 10.52 -12.36
N LEU A 460 -14.94 11.70 -12.08
CA LEU A 460 -15.63 12.53 -13.06
C LEU A 460 -14.65 13.49 -13.75
N PRO A 461 -14.97 13.97 -14.96
CA PRO A 461 -14.24 15.06 -15.58
C PRO A 461 -14.15 16.28 -14.66
N PHE A 462 -12.94 16.80 -14.48
CA PHE A 462 -12.71 17.98 -13.67
C PHE A 462 -13.16 19.24 -14.41
N GLU A 463 -13.86 20.13 -13.72
CA GLU A 463 -14.24 21.43 -14.28
C GLU A 463 -13.00 22.30 -14.49
N GLN A 464 -12.80 22.80 -15.70
CA GLN A 464 -11.65 23.64 -16.01
C GLN A 464 -12.01 25.13 -15.90
N LYS A 465 -11.18 25.90 -15.20
CA LYS A 465 -11.30 27.35 -15.03
C LYS A 465 -9.97 28.01 -15.41
N GLY A 466 -10.03 29.01 -16.28
CA GLY A 466 -8.84 29.71 -16.79
C GLY A 466 -8.53 29.32 -18.23
N GLU A 467 -7.26 29.43 -18.62
CA GLU A 467 -6.79 28.95 -19.92
C GLU A 467 -6.76 27.43 -19.95
N ILE A 468 -7.33 26.83 -20.99
CA ILE A 468 -7.41 25.39 -21.13
C ILE A 468 -6.18 24.91 -21.90
N SER A 469 -5.19 24.40 -21.18
CA SER A 469 -4.07 23.69 -21.81
C SER A 469 -4.50 22.26 -22.20
N VAL A 470 -4.05 21.78 -23.37
CA VAL A 470 -4.28 20.38 -23.79
C VAL A 470 -3.72 19.39 -22.76
N ALA A 471 -2.63 19.77 -22.07
CA ALA A 471 -2.02 18.97 -21.03
C ALA A 471 -2.99 18.70 -19.86
N SER A 472 -3.83 19.68 -19.47
CA SER A 472 -4.81 19.56 -18.38
C SER A 472 -5.85 18.44 -18.60
N LEU A 473 -6.06 18.01 -19.85
CA LEU A 473 -6.95 16.89 -20.19
C LEU A 473 -6.41 15.54 -19.71
N SER A 474 -5.09 15.40 -19.56
CA SER A 474 -4.46 14.15 -19.11
C SER A 474 -4.56 13.91 -17.60
N PHE A 475 -4.95 14.92 -16.82
CA PHE A 475 -4.96 14.83 -15.35
C PHE A 475 -5.93 13.74 -14.86
N GLN A 476 -7.10 13.62 -15.47
CA GLN A 476 -8.13 12.65 -15.07
C GLN A 476 -7.62 11.20 -15.19
N ASP A 477 -6.99 10.88 -16.32
CA ASP A 477 -6.47 9.54 -16.58
C ASP A 477 -5.31 9.23 -15.64
N ASN A 478 -4.37 10.16 -15.48
CA ASN A 478 -3.26 10.02 -14.53
C ASN A 478 -3.76 9.84 -13.08
N LEU A 479 -4.81 10.56 -12.67
CA LEU A 479 -5.41 10.42 -11.33
C LEU A 479 -6.06 9.05 -11.19
N THR A 480 -6.78 8.60 -12.21
CA THR A 480 -7.41 7.27 -12.22
C THR A 480 -6.36 6.17 -12.10
N ASP A 481 -5.27 6.25 -12.86
CA ASP A 481 -4.13 5.32 -12.78
C ASP A 481 -3.50 5.34 -11.38
N GLY A 482 -3.28 6.54 -10.82
CA GLY A 482 -2.77 6.70 -9.45
C GLY A 482 -3.69 6.09 -8.38
N LEU A 483 -5.01 6.09 -8.62
CA LEU A 483 -6.02 5.44 -7.77
C LEU A 483 -6.03 3.91 -7.93
N VAL A 484 -5.85 3.39 -9.14
CA VAL A 484 -5.81 1.94 -9.44
C VAL A 484 -4.54 1.29 -8.87
N ASN A 485 -3.37 1.89 -9.09
CA ASN A 485 -2.06 1.27 -8.84
C ASN A 485 -1.77 0.89 -7.37
N ARG A 486 -2.61 1.31 -6.43
CA ARG A 486 -2.48 1.01 -4.99
C ARG A 486 -3.48 -0.04 -4.49
N ASN A 487 -4.33 -0.59 -5.37
CA ASN A 487 -5.29 -1.66 -5.09
C ASN A 487 -6.18 -1.41 -3.85
N ARG A 488 -6.45 -0.13 -3.57
CA ARG A 488 -7.27 0.28 -2.42
C ARG A 488 -8.75 0.40 -2.78
N PHE A 489 -9.05 0.85 -3.99
CA PHE A 489 -10.40 1.15 -4.44
C PHE A 489 -10.77 0.25 -5.62
N ARG A 490 -12.06 -0.11 -5.71
CA ARG A 490 -12.62 -0.73 -6.91
C ARG A 490 -12.99 0.38 -7.88
N MET A 491 -12.14 0.66 -8.85
CA MET A 491 -12.40 1.72 -9.83
C MET A 491 -13.44 1.28 -10.86
N VAL A 492 -14.42 2.14 -11.12
CA VAL A 492 -15.53 1.87 -12.04
C VAL A 492 -15.63 3.01 -13.07
N GLU A 493 -15.68 2.67 -14.36
CA GLU A 493 -15.84 3.64 -15.45
C GLU A 493 -17.33 3.86 -15.79
N ARG A 494 -17.90 5.00 -15.38
CA ARG A 494 -19.32 5.30 -15.62
C ARG A 494 -19.68 5.48 -17.10
N SER A 495 -18.78 6.02 -17.92
CA SER A 495 -19.01 6.27 -19.36
C SER A 495 -19.18 4.98 -20.18
N LYS A 496 -18.38 3.95 -19.88
CA LYS A 496 -18.53 2.62 -20.49
C LYS A 496 -19.80 1.91 -20.01
N LEU A 497 -20.23 2.16 -18.77
CA LEU A 497 -21.46 1.59 -18.22
C LEU A 497 -22.73 2.18 -18.83
N ASP A 498 -22.78 3.49 -19.09
CA ASP A 498 -23.91 4.09 -19.81
C ASP A 498 -24.04 3.52 -21.23
N THR A 499 -22.91 3.21 -21.87
CA THR A 499 -22.85 2.55 -23.19
C THR A 499 -23.35 1.10 -23.12
N ILE A 500 -22.87 0.29 -22.15
CA ILE A 500 -23.33 -1.09 -21.95
C ILE A 500 -24.81 -1.14 -21.55
N LEU A 501 -25.27 -0.22 -20.70
CA LEU A 501 -26.68 -0.12 -20.31
C LEU A 501 -27.56 0.32 -21.49
N GLN A 502 -27.07 1.20 -22.37
CA GLN A 502 -27.75 1.53 -23.62
C GLN A 502 -27.80 0.32 -24.58
N GLU A 503 -26.70 -0.41 -24.75
CA GLU A 503 -26.62 -1.62 -25.57
C GLU A 503 -27.52 -2.75 -25.05
N GLN A 504 -27.58 -2.97 -23.73
CA GLN A 504 -28.48 -3.94 -23.12
C GLN A 504 -29.96 -3.50 -23.19
N LYS A 505 -30.24 -2.20 -23.05
CA LYS A 505 -31.59 -1.63 -23.26
C LYS A 505 -32.05 -1.79 -24.72
N LEU A 506 -31.13 -1.66 -25.68
CA LEU A 506 -31.39 -1.91 -27.10
C LEU A 506 -31.59 -3.40 -27.40
N SER A 507 -30.86 -4.29 -26.71
CA SER A 507 -30.95 -5.75 -26.90
C SER A 507 -32.20 -6.40 -26.28
N ARG A 508 -32.81 -5.77 -25.26
CA ARG A 508 -34.05 -6.27 -24.60
C ARG A 508 -35.18 -5.26 -24.74
N SER A 509 -35.70 -5.11 -25.97
CA SER A 509 -36.81 -4.21 -26.31
C SER A 509 -38.18 -4.64 -25.79
N LYS A 510 -38.30 -5.01 -24.50
CA LYS A 510 -39.57 -5.08 -23.76
C LYS A 510 -39.35 -4.68 -22.30
N LEU A 511 -39.73 -3.44 -22.01
CA LEU A 511 -40.16 -2.90 -20.71
C LEU A 511 -39.33 -3.34 -19.49
N ILE A 512 -38.20 -2.68 -19.27
CA ILE A 512 -37.66 -2.57 -17.91
C ILE A 512 -38.47 -1.48 -17.21
N ASP A 513 -39.17 -1.83 -16.12
CA ASP A 513 -39.88 -0.87 -15.28
C ASP A 513 -38.92 0.22 -14.78
N LYS A 514 -39.41 1.46 -14.69
CA LYS A 514 -38.64 2.64 -14.29
C LYS A 514 -38.01 2.43 -12.90
N GLN A 515 -38.65 1.66 -12.02
CA GLN A 515 -38.14 1.31 -10.70
C GLN A 515 -37.00 0.27 -10.79
N THR A 516 -37.08 -0.71 -11.69
CA THR A 516 -35.99 -1.65 -11.99
C THR A 516 -34.80 -0.97 -12.66
N ALA A 517 -35.03 -0.02 -13.56
CA ALA A 517 -33.99 0.78 -14.19
C ALA A 517 -33.28 1.73 -13.19
N LEU A 518 -34.03 2.28 -12.22
CA LEU A 518 -33.48 3.07 -11.11
C LEU A 518 -32.73 2.20 -10.10
N LYS A 519 -33.20 0.97 -9.82
CA LYS A 519 -32.44 -0.02 -9.02
C LYS A 519 -31.17 -0.47 -9.74
N LEU A 520 -31.21 -0.74 -11.05
CA LEU A 520 -30.04 -1.06 -11.86
C LEU A 520 -29.05 0.12 -11.92
N GLY A 521 -29.55 1.35 -12.09
CA GLY A 521 -28.72 2.56 -12.03
C GLY A 521 -28.11 2.82 -10.65
N LYS A 522 -28.75 2.36 -9.56
CA LYS A 522 -28.22 2.39 -8.19
C LYS A 522 -27.29 1.21 -7.84
N LEU A 523 -27.50 0.04 -8.45
CA LEU A 523 -26.71 -1.18 -8.26
C LEU A 523 -25.37 -1.15 -9.01
N VAL A 524 -25.23 -0.27 -9.99
CA VAL A 524 -24.08 -0.18 -10.91
C VAL A 524 -23.30 1.15 -10.72
N ALA A 525 -23.77 2.04 -9.83
CA ALA A 525 -23.09 3.29 -9.51
C ALA A 525 -21.98 3.06 -8.47
N ALA A 526 -20.79 3.60 -8.72
CA ALA A 526 -19.75 3.70 -7.70
C ALA A 526 -20.33 4.33 -6.42
N GLN A 527 -19.98 3.78 -5.26
CA GLN A 527 -20.43 4.30 -3.96
C GLN A 527 -19.91 5.71 -3.72
N THR A 528 -18.72 6.02 -4.26
CA THR A 528 -18.09 7.34 -4.16
C THR A 528 -17.73 7.91 -5.52
N ILE A 529 -17.80 9.24 -5.59
CA ILE A 529 -17.41 10.03 -6.76
C ILE A 529 -16.25 10.94 -6.38
N VAL A 530 -15.20 10.96 -7.20
CA VAL A 530 -14.19 12.01 -7.19
C VAL A 530 -14.56 13.03 -8.25
N ALA A 531 -14.83 14.25 -7.81
CA ALA A 531 -15.12 15.39 -8.69
C ALA A 531 -14.34 16.62 -8.22
N GLY A 532 -14.05 17.54 -9.12
CA GLY A 532 -13.19 18.65 -8.78
C GLY A 532 -13.07 19.68 -9.88
N ASN A 533 -12.15 20.61 -9.66
CA ASN A 533 -11.85 21.64 -10.62
C ASN A 533 -10.35 21.88 -10.74
N ILE A 534 -9.91 22.16 -11.96
CA ILE A 534 -8.55 22.58 -12.32
C ILE A 534 -8.60 24.09 -12.55
N VAL A 535 -7.79 24.84 -11.80
CA VAL A 535 -7.64 26.29 -11.92
C VAL A 535 -6.25 26.57 -12.46
N GLU A 536 -6.19 26.97 -13.73
CA GLU A 536 -4.95 27.39 -14.38
C GLU A 536 -4.84 28.93 -14.34
N SER A 537 -3.73 29.42 -13.80
CA SER A 537 -3.43 30.85 -13.63
C SER A 537 -2.02 31.17 -14.17
N GLY A 538 -1.68 32.44 -14.34
CA GLY A 538 -0.32 32.91 -14.64
C GLY A 538 0.71 32.52 -13.59
N MET A 539 0.27 32.15 -12.38
CA MET A 539 1.11 31.68 -11.28
C MET A 539 1.32 30.16 -11.26
N GLY A 540 0.50 29.37 -11.95
CA GLY A 540 0.57 27.89 -11.90
C GLY A 540 -0.79 27.23 -12.00
N ILE A 541 -0.85 25.94 -11.65
CA ILE A 541 -2.05 25.10 -11.69
C ILE A 541 -2.40 24.66 -10.28
N GLU A 542 -3.61 24.98 -9.83
CA GLU A 542 -4.22 24.49 -8.59
C GLU A 542 -5.34 23.51 -8.94
N ILE A 543 -5.31 22.31 -8.36
CA ILE A 543 -6.34 21.30 -8.59
C ILE A 543 -6.96 20.92 -7.25
N VAL A 544 -8.29 21.01 -7.19
CA VAL A 544 -9.07 20.67 -6.00
C VAL A 544 -9.95 19.48 -6.34
N ALA A 545 -9.88 18.42 -5.54
CA ALA A 545 -10.72 17.24 -5.67
C ALA A 545 -11.56 17.03 -4.40
N ARG A 546 -12.79 16.56 -4.60
CA ARG A 546 -13.73 16.20 -3.54
C ARG A 546 -14.17 14.77 -3.75
N VAL A 547 -14.13 13.99 -2.68
CA VAL A 547 -14.69 12.65 -2.62
C VAL A 547 -16.09 12.76 -2.01
N ILE A 548 -17.11 12.35 -2.77
CA ILE A 548 -18.52 12.55 -2.44
C ILE A 548 -19.18 11.18 -2.32
N ASP A 549 -19.93 10.96 -1.24
CA ASP A 549 -20.77 9.78 -1.08
C ASP A 549 -22.02 9.90 -1.97
N THR A 550 -22.29 8.90 -2.79
CA THR A 550 -23.40 8.96 -3.76
C THR A 550 -24.78 8.74 -3.13
N GLU A 551 -24.85 8.11 -1.96
CA GLU A 551 -26.10 7.87 -1.25
C GLU A 551 -26.52 9.10 -0.44
N THR A 552 -25.58 9.75 0.25
CA THR A 552 -25.87 10.88 1.15
C THR A 552 -25.61 12.24 0.50
N SER A 553 -24.87 12.29 -0.61
CA SER A 553 -24.35 13.53 -1.22
C SER A 553 -23.41 14.33 -0.31
N GLU A 554 -22.89 13.71 0.75
CA GLU A 554 -21.93 14.35 1.66
C GLU A 554 -20.52 14.34 1.08
N ILE A 555 -19.74 15.40 1.36
CA ILE A 555 -18.32 15.46 1.02
C ILE A 555 -17.53 14.72 2.10
N LEU A 556 -17.00 13.56 1.76
CA LEU A 556 -16.20 12.71 2.65
C LEU A 556 -14.77 13.23 2.81
N ALA A 557 -14.20 13.79 1.73
CA ALA A 557 -12.87 14.40 1.74
C ALA A 557 -12.77 15.52 0.71
N SER A 558 -11.90 16.51 0.98
CA SER A 558 -11.56 17.59 0.05
C SER A 558 -10.06 17.82 0.11
N GLU A 559 -9.37 17.59 -1.00
CA GLU A 559 -7.91 17.69 -1.11
C GLU A 559 -7.53 18.62 -2.26
N ASP A 560 -6.34 19.23 -2.16
CA ASP A 560 -5.78 20.09 -3.17
C ASP A 560 -4.31 19.78 -3.47
N VAL A 561 -3.89 20.08 -4.69
CA VAL A 561 -2.50 20.02 -5.15
C VAL A 561 -2.18 21.27 -5.97
N TYR A 562 -0.92 21.70 -5.95
CA TYR A 562 -0.48 22.89 -6.66
C TYR A 562 0.95 22.75 -7.15
N ASP A 563 1.22 23.22 -8.37
CA ASP A 563 2.56 23.42 -8.91
C ASP A 563 2.58 24.65 -9.84
N GLU A 564 3.74 25.26 -10.01
CA GLU A 564 4.00 26.28 -11.02
C GLU A 564 4.19 25.65 -12.41
N VAL A 565 4.67 24.41 -12.47
CA VAL A 565 4.92 23.68 -13.72
C VAL A 565 3.61 23.21 -14.33
N LYS A 566 3.43 23.57 -15.61
CA LYS A 566 2.20 23.32 -16.38
C LYS A 566 2.32 22.24 -17.45
N ASP A 567 3.47 21.59 -17.54
CA ASP A 567 3.69 20.55 -18.53
C ASP A 567 3.01 19.22 -18.14
N ILE A 568 3.07 18.25 -19.05
CA ILE A 568 2.45 16.93 -18.87
C ILE A 568 3.05 16.19 -17.67
N GLN A 569 4.35 16.36 -17.40
CA GLN A 569 5.04 15.68 -16.30
C GLN A 569 4.66 16.26 -14.94
N GLY A 570 4.53 17.59 -14.84
CA GLY A 570 4.02 18.30 -13.67
C GLY A 570 2.59 17.87 -13.35
N LEU A 571 1.71 17.80 -14.36
CA LEU A 571 0.34 17.32 -14.16
C LEU A 571 0.25 15.87 -13.70
N ARG A 572 1.13 14.99 -14.22
CA ARG A 572 1.23 13.61 -13.71
C ARG A 572 1.65 13.58 -12.25
N THR A 573 2.61 14.41 -11.87
CA THR A 573 3.09 14.53 -10.49
C THR A 573 1.98 15.06 -9.56
N LEU A 574 1.19 16.03 -10.02
CA LEU A 574 0.01 16.53 -9.32
C LEU A 574 -1.07 15.45 -9.16
N ALA A 575 -1.30 14.65 -10.20
CA ALA A 575 -2.26 13.55 -10.16
C ALA A 575 -1.83 12.44 -9.17
N ASP A 576 -0.57 12.04 -9.21
CA ASP A 576 0.01 11.09 -8.26
C ASP A 576 -0.07 11.62 -6.82
N GLY A 577 0.26 12.90 -6.62
CA GLY A 577 0.12 13.58 -5.33
C GLY A 577 -1.32 13.61 -4.82
N MET A 578 -2.29 13.90 -5.69
CA MET A 578 -3.72 13.87 -5.37
C MET A 578 -4.18 12.46 -5.01
N ALA A 579 -3.78 11.45 -5.80
CA ALA A 579 -4.09 10.05 -5.50
C ALA A 579 -3.53 9.65 -4.13
N ILE A 580 -2.29 10.02 -3.79
CA ILE A 580 -1.70 9.76 -2.47
C ILE A 580 -2.55 10.37 -1.35
N ARG A 581 -2.96 11.64 -1.50
CA ARG A 581 -3.80 12.34 -0.52
C ARG A 581 -5.12 11.62 -0.30
N ILE A 582 -5.80 11.23 -1.38
CA ILE A 582 -7.06 10.46 -1.31
C ILE A 582 -6.83 9.12 -0.59
N HIS A 583 -5.82 8.33 -0.96
CA HIS A 583 -5.51 7.07 -0.28
C HIS A 583 -5.26 7.22 1.22
N ARG A 584 -4.62 8.32 1.63
CA ARG A 584 -4.37 8.61 3.05
C ARG A 584 -5.63 8.96 3.82
N LYS A 585 -6.64 9.52 3.16
CA LYS A 585 -7.96 9.79 3.76
C LYS A 585 -8.83 8.54 3.88
N PHE A 586 -8.59 7.55 3.03
CA PHE A 586 -9.29 6.27 3.05
C PHE A 586 -8.31 5.10 3.19
N PRO A 587 -7.62 4.95 4.33
CA PRO A 587 -6.75 3.82 4.55
C PRO A 587 -7.54 2.50 4.58
N LEU A 588 -6.85 1.39 4.30
CA LEU A 588 -7.39 0.07 4.53
C LEU A 588 -7.16 -0.30 6.00
N LEU A 589 -8.24 -0.45 6.75
CA LEU A 589 -8.20 -0.61 8.21
C LEU A 589 -8.77 -1.96 8.56
N GLY A 590 -7.98 -2.80 9.21
CA GLY A 590 -8.47 -4.01 9.89
C GLY A 590 -8.78 -3.71 11.35
N GLY A 591 -9.80 -4.35 11.88
CA GLY A 591 -10.17 -4.29 13.29
C GLY A 591 -10.95 -5.52 13.72
N THR A 592 -11.40 -5.50 14.97
CA THR A 592 -12.14 -6.58 15.60
C THR A 592 -13.42 -6.02 16.22
N VAL A 593 -14.51 -6.77 16.13
CA VAL A 593 -15.75 -6.49 16.86
C VAL A 593 -15.51 -6.79 18.34
N ILE A 594 -15.59 -5.76 19.17
CA ILE A 594 -15.48 -5.85 20.63
C ILE A 594 -16.83 -6.27 21.23
N LYS A 595 -17.92 -5.73 20.67
CA LYS A 595 -19.27 -5.93 21.21
C LYS A 595 -20.33 -5.75 20.14
N GLN A 596 -21.39 -6.55 20.23
CA GLN A 596 -22.62 -6.41 19.46
C GLN A 596 -23.79 -6.06 20.40
N LYS A 597 -24.69 -5.17 19.95
CA LYS A 597 -25.93 -4.82 20.66
C LYS A 597 -27.02 -4.41 19.66
N GLY A 598 -27.92 -5.34 19.34
CA GLY A 598 -28.97 -5.12 18.35
C GLY A 598 -28.35 -4.85 16.98
N LYS A 599 -28.75 -3.78 16.30
CA LYS A 599 -28.15 -3.38 15.01
C LYS A 599 -26.76 -2.73 15.10
N TRP A 600 -26.24 -2.52 16.32
CA TRP A 600 -24.99 -1.81 16.54
C TRP A 600 -23.84 -2.77 16.81
N ILE A 601 -22.71 -2.50 16.19
CA ILE A 601 -21.43 -3.13 16.50
C ILE A 601 -20.46 -2.07 17.04
N PHE A 602 -19.56 -2.50 17.91
CA PHE A 602 -18.47 -1.70 18.46
C PHE A 602 -17.16 -2.33 18.03
N THR A 603 -16.26 -1.54 17.45
CA THR A 603 -14.97 -2.01 16.93
C THR A 603 -13.82 -1.34 17.65
N ASP A 604 -12.63 -1.94 17.61
CA ASP A 604 -11.36 -1.39 18.12
C ASP A 604 -10.69 -0.38 17.16
N ILE A 605 -11.43 0.11 16.17
CA ILE A 605 -10.98 1.15 15.24
C ILE A 605 -11.42 2.51 15.79
N GLY A 606 -10.47 3.33 16.25
CA GLY A 606 -10.71 4.64 16.84
C GLY A 606 -10.75 5.81 15.85
N ASP A 607 -11.02 6.99 16.39
CA ASP A 607 -11.10 8.28 15.67
C ASP A 607 -9.78 8.69 15.01
N GLU A 608 -8.65 8.14 15.47
CA GLU A 608 -7.35 8.34 14.86
C GLU A 608 -7.18 7.60 13.52
N LYS A 609 -8.04 6.64 13.22
CA LYS A 609 -7.98 5.78 12.03
C LYS A 609 -9.16 5.96 11.10
N ILE A 610 -10.38 6.02 11.63
CA ILE A 610 -11.62 6.04 10.83
C ILE A 610 -12.46 7.28 11.14
N ALA A 611 -13.10 7.82 10.10
CA ALA A 611 -14.02 8.96 10.21
C ALA A 611 -15.50 8.50 10.29
N LEU A 612 -16.38 9.45 10.63
CA LEU A 612 -17.82 9.26 10.48
C LEU A 612 -18.17 8.89 9.03
N GLN A 613 -19.26 8.14 8.86
CA GLN A 613 -19.68 7.57 7.57
C GLN A 613 -18.71 6.53 6.99
N GLY A 614 -17.64 6.17 7.71
CA GLY A 614 -16.74 5.09 7.32
C GLY A 614 -17.51 3.80 7.08
N ARG A 615 -17.27 3.16 5.93
CA ARG A 615 -17.91 1.91 5.53
C ARG A 615 -17.04 0.73 5.93
N LEU A 616 -17.65 -0.28 6.54
CA LEU A 616 -16.99 -1.47 7.08
C LEU A 616 -17.65 -2.72 6.53
N ILE A 617 -16.84 -3.72 6.22
CA ILE A 617 -17.26 -5.10 5.99
C ILE A 617 -17.01 -5.87 7.28
N VAL A 618 -18.04 -6.54 7.77
CA VAL A 618 -17.97 -7.42 8.93
C VAL A 618 -17.90 -8.85 8.42
N TYR A 619 -16.92 -9.62 8.89
CA TYR A 619 -16.73 -11.00 8.45
C TYR A 619 -16.26 -11.91 9.58
N HIS A 620 -16.64 -13.18 9.47
CA HIS A 620 -16.11 -14.25 10.29
C HIS A 620 -14.85 -14.83 9.62
N GLU A 621 -13.82 -15.11 10.41
CA GLU A 621 -12.55 -15.64 9.93
C GLU A 621 -12.31 -17.03 10.52
N GLU A 622 -12.20 -18.05 9.66
CA GLU A 622 -11.93 -19.44 10.06
C GLU A 622 -10.51 -19.85 9.65
N GLN A 623 -9.70 -20.27 10.63
CA GLN A 623 -8.33 -20.72 10.35
C GLN A 623 -8.33 -22.08 9.66
N ILE A 624 -7.76 -22.12 8.46
CA ILE A 624 -7.54 -23.36 7.72
C ILE A 624 -6.20 -23.94 8.14
N LYS A 625 -6.22 -25.18 8.64
CA LYS A 625 -5.02 -25.91 9.04
C LYS A 625 -4.85 -27.15 8.17
N HIS A 626 -3.62 -27.41 7.77
CA HIS A 626 -3.30 -28.63 7.05
C HIS A 626 -3.59 -29.84 7.96
N PRO A 627 -4.37 -30.85 7.51
CA PRO A 627 -4.92 -31.90 8.36
C PRO A 627 -3.86 -32.81 9.00
N VAL A 628 -2.70 -32.99 8.34
CA VAL A 628 -1.62 -33.88 8.83
C VAL A 628 -0.58 -33.14 9.66
N THR A 629 -0.27 -31.89 9.32
CA THR A 629 0.83 -31.13 9.95
C THR A 629 0.34 -30.17 11.01
N GLY A 630 -0.96 -29.85 11.02
CA GLY A 630 -1.54 -28.84 11.91
C GLY A 630 -1.08 -27.41 11.60
N LYS A 631 -0.26 -27.19 10.55
CA LYS A 631 0.20 -25.86 10.15
C LYS A 631 -0.96 -25.04 9.58
N VAL A 632 -1.01 -23.76 9.92
CA VAL A 632 -2.01 -22.82 9.40
C VAL A 632 -1.66 -22.51 7.93
N LEU A 633 -2.62 -22.76 7.03
CA LEU A 633 -2.54 -22.45 5.58
C LEU A 633 -3.15 -21.09 5.23
N GLY A 634 -3.65 -20.39 6.25
CA GLY A 634 -4.30 -19.09 6.19
C GLY A 634 -5.65 -19.15 6.88
N SER A 635 -6.51 -18.19 6.54
CA SER A 635 -7.88 -18.17 6.99
C SER A 635 -8.80 -17.93 5.81
N ASP A 636 -9.88 -18.69 5.76
CA ASP A 636 -11.02 -18.35 4.90
C ASP A 636 -11.90 -17.34 5.65
N ASN A 637 -12.75 -16.61 4.91
CA ASN A 637 -13.73 -15.74 5.55
C ASN A 637 -15.09 -15.72 4.89
N GLU A 638 -16.10 -15.53 5.75
CA GLU A 638 -17.49 -15.33 5.36
C GLU A 638 -17.91 -13.91 5.74
N ILE A 639 -18.38 -13.15 4.75
CA ILE A 639 -18.93 -11.80 4.99
C ILE A 639 -20.29 -11.93 5.67
N LEU A 640 -20.40 -11.39 6.89
CA LEU A 640 -21.63 -11.37 7.69
C LEU A 640 -22.54 -10.19 7.33
N GLY A 641 -21.96 -9.10 6.85
CA GLY A 641 -22.69 -7.90 6.41
C GLY A 641 -21.81 -6.66 6.35
N ARG A 642 -22.41 -5.53 6.01
CA ARG A 642 -21.79 -4.20 5.92
C ARG A 642 -22.30 -3.30 7.04
N ALA A 643 -21.44 -2.42 7.51
CA ALA A 643 -21.75 -1.47 8.56
C ALA A 643 -21.24 -0.07 8.25
N ARG A 644 -21.85 0.94 8.88
CA ARG A 644 -21.49 2.35 8.73
C ARG A 644 -21.19 2.99 10.07
N VAL A 645 -20.03 3.63 10.18
CA VAL A 645 -19.60 4.31 11.40
C VAL A 645 -20.47 5.54 11.64
N VAL A 646 -21.15 5.55 12.79
CA VAL A 646 -22.02 6.66 13.22
C VAL A 646 -21.41 7.48 14.36
N GLN A 647 -20.41 6.92 15.04
CA GLN A 647 -19.73 7.57 16.15
C GLN A 647 -18.31 7.03 16.25
N VAL A 648 -17.35 7.93 16.43
CA VAL A 648 -15.94 7.64 16.67
C VAL A 648 -15.54 8.13 18.05
N MET A 649 -14.64 7.40 18.70
CA MET A 649 -14.09 7.67 20.02
C MET A 649 -12.61 7.28 20.02
N PRO A 650 -11.80 7.74 20.98
CA PRO A 650 -10.42 7.30 21.11
C PRO A 650 -10.32 5.77 21.23
N GLY A 651 -9.66 5.12 20.26
CA GLY A 651 -9.46 3.68 20.23
C GLY A 651 -10.69 2.80 19.98
N MET A 652 -11.87 3.37 19.70
CA MET A 652 -13.06 2.58 19.34
C MET A 652 -14.06 3.35 18.48
N SER A 653 -14.91 2.62 17.75
CA SER A 653 -16.03 3.20 17.00
C SER A 653 -17.29 2.40 17.17
N LYS A 654 -18.43 3.07 16.96
CA LYS A 654 -19.75 2.45 16.91
C LYS A 654 -20.27 2.54 15.48
N ALA A 655 -20.62 1.40 14.92
CA ALA A 655 -21.16 1.29 13.57
C ALA A 655 -22.56 0.65 13.58
N GLU A 656 -23.40 1.09 12.65
CA GLU A 656 -24.71 0.51 12.36
C GLU A 656 -24.58 -0.54 11.28
N MET A 657 -25.08 -1.76 11.50
CA MET A 657 -25.22 -2.76 10.44
C MET A 657 -26.27 -2.27 9.42
N LEU A 658 -25.88 -2.21 8.16
CA LEU A 658 -26.73 -1.78 7.04
C LEU A 658 -27.43 -2.97 6.37
N ASP A 659 -26.74 -4.10 6.29
CA ASP A 659 -27.24 -5.35 5.75
C ASP A 659 -26.74 -6.54 6.61
N GLY A 660 -27.14 -7.76 6.24
CA GLY A 660 -26.82 -8.96 7.00
C GLY A 660 -27.63 -9.14 8.28
N ASN A 661 -27.38 -10.24 8.99
CA ASN A 661 -28.01 -10.50 10.28
C ASN A 661 -27.13 -9.95 11.41
N ALA A 662 -27.50 -8.80 11.98
CA ALA A 662 -26.72 -8.21 13.07
C ALA A 662 -26.59 -9.12 14.31
N GLU A 663 -27.50 -10.07 14.51
CA GLU A 663 -27.45 -11.02 15.64
C GLU A 663 -26.46 -12.18 15.42
N SER A 664 -26.03 -12.43 14.18
CA SER A 664 -25.00 -13.45 13.91
C SER A 664 -23.59 -12.95 14.19
N VAL A 665 -23.40 -11.63 14.30
CA VAL A 665 -22.10 -11.01 14.61
C VAL A 665 -21.75 -11.23 16.08
N LYS A 666 -20.57 -11.81 16.31
CA LYS A 666 -20.04 -12.14 17.64
C LYS A 666 -18.82 -11.28 17.97
N PRO A 667 -18.51 -11.10 19.26
CA PRO A 667 -17.20 -10.60 19.65
C PRO A 667 -16.09 -11.45 19.02
N LEU A 668 -14.98 -10.81 18.63
CA LEU A 668 -13.85 -11.37 17.89
C LEU A 668 -14.04 -11.57 16.38
N ASP A 669 -15.25 -11.40 15.84
CA ASP A 669 -15.42 -11.25 14.39
C ASP A 669 -14.60 -10.06 13.89
N LYS A 670 -14.17 -10.12 12.63
CA LYS A 670 -13.29 -9.12 12.05
C LYS A 670 -14.09 -8.07 11.32
N VAL A 671 -13.49 -6.88 11.27
CA VAL A 671 -13.96 -5.81 10.41
C VAL A 671 -12.81 -5.35 9.52
N VAL A 672 -13.15 -4.96 8.29
CA VAL A 672 -12.22 -4.26 7.41
C VAL A 672 -12.94 -3.07 6.79
N SER A 673 -12.27 -1.93 6.64
CA SER A 673 -12.85 -0.85 5.83
C SER A 673 -13.04 -1.29 4.38
N GLU A 674 -14.17 -0.94 3.79
CA GLU A 674 -14.39 -1.10 2.34
C GLU A 674 -13.27 -0.41 1.59
#